data_AF-H2YT24-F1
#
_entry.id   AF-H2YT24-F1
#
_cell.length_a   1.000
_cell.length_b   1.000
_cell.length_c   1.000
_cell.angle_alpha   90.00
_cell.angle_beta   90.00
_cell.angle_gamma   90.00
#
_symmetry.space_group_name_H-M   'P 1'
#
loop_
_entity.id
_entity.type
_entity.pdbx_description
1 polymer ?
#
loop_
_entity_poly.entity_id
_entity_poly.type
_entity_poly.pdbx_seq_one_letter_code
_entity_poly.pdbx_strand_id
1 'polypeptide(L)'
;DYSEYPESYKENTNKEKLILAYVENYRRQYVHLFRDRKPLFLNPLNECGIEKFVCTTLRPTLLSYKELYHWQGCAEFTADYLTMKQLEPPQELPLCLLSPSTILKRQLGNCFDFSNILCSLLLGAGYDAYVVSGYATKEICLTDESRQICPLLQPKEEVKKEAAKPEPRKYSVKPPRDLRSKFIIKMEARKKKEEEEEEKKKQQEEEDKIAELEKPPPDPLYGLRIHAWVLVRGGKREVPEDFFIEPFTGRSYPPSSTSFLGIESVWNHTNYWANMQNCASGCKDMSFDLMDTEKWEFMLAGSDQSQIEIPDAEEELYDMDDDEKENEDEKHLDMPASWVLPILVTKNQYEMRCPQGKKTILYKKAKLEKYANYLLKDGLVTRLSVYTNNELTDLNKVQEWYENREDKLVTRIHQDGLITEDFVEGRPRSLQQHLYKANNPGPEAERTMTFFHKARVDGLCKREETPAEITEHFINRDDFLYLRHVLFGKRQKKVAPATAEGTPRPILKITEKFHRNVSRPASEDVAEQVFVLHEDKIQVTYHREDPNITASTRDFFKPPNAEEKGGNLQWANDMTSTFQVNPHGAPSKNLSIYENLLMLIQTEQKSIQLVRVSEEEVRDILMDRQKEELASELAISVYDTERNEKAKKHRKELERLAMEEKLRRQEMEMDYLAPFLAQIGNPDKINKSQAFKLKEDCLADLKQRLIDKANLIQLRFEKETSELHKRQQDYQQKQVAMTKEDEEQYFNYCSEAMFRIHILELRLNRHKQMAPHKYMQLEQKLRQDQRLSAIHSIFG
;
A
#
# COMPACT_ATOMS: atom_id res chain seq x y z
N ASP A 1 -2.77 -27.38 26.26
CA ASP A 1 -2.76 -28.62 25.45
C ASP A 1 -1.73 -28.44 24.36
N TYR A 2 -0.70 -29.30 24.31
CA TYR A 2 0.38 -29.22 23.33
C TYR A 2 0.09 -30.04 22.06
N SER A 3 -1.08 -30.68 21.98
CA SER A 3 -1.48 -31.54 20.86
C SER A 3 -1.47 -30.79 19.51
N GLU A 4 -1.81 -29.51 19.50
CA GLU A 4 -1.96 -28.67 18.29
C GLU A 4 -0.63 -28.30 17.59
N TYR A 5 0.51 -28.45 18.26
CA TYR A 5 1.81 -28.10 17.67
C TYR A 5 2.41 -29.26 16.84
N PRO A 6 3.15 -28.98 15.76
CA PRO A 6 3.91 -30.00 15.02
C PRO A 6 4.99 -30.68 15.88
N GLU A 7 5.48 -31.83 15.44
CA GLU A 7 6.59 -32.56 16.11
C GLU A 7 7.87 -31.73 16.23
N SER A 8 8.16 -30.86 15.24
CA SER A 8 9.35 -29.99 15.27
C SER A 8 9.40 -29.04 16.47
N TYR A 9 8.27 -28.78 17.13
CA TYR A 9 8.17 -27.96 18.33
C TYR A 9 8.40 -28.77 19.60
N LYS A 10 8.13 -30.07 19.57
CA LYS A 10 8.09 -30.96 20.75
C LYS A 10 9.39 -31.76 20.90
N GLU A 11 10.16 -31.89 19.83
CA GLU A 11 11.39 -32.68 19.84
C GLU A 11 12.50 -31.98 19.05
N ASN A 12 13.74 -32.37 19.37
CA ASN A 12 14.94 -31.96 18.63
C ASN A 12 15.39 -33.10 17.72
N THR A 13 15.57 -32.79 16.44
CA THR A 13 16.21 -33.65 15.45
C THR A 13 17.67 -33.93 15.83
N ASN A 14 18.29 -34.94 15.23
CA ASN A 14 19.70 -35.26 15.50
C ASN A 14 20.63 -34.08 15.16
N LYS A 15 20.33 -33.31 14.11
CA LYS A 15 21.09 -32.12 13.72
C LYS A 15 20.93 -30.98 14.74
N GLU A 16 19.71 -30.74 15.23
CA GLU A 16 19.47 -29.76 16.31
C GLU A 16 20.18 -30.16 17.60
N LYS A 17 20.17 -31.44 17.99
CA LYS A 17 20.90 -31.94 19.16
C LYS A 17 22.41 -31.70 19.05
N LEU A 18 22.97 -31.93 17.86
CA LEU A 18 24.40 -31.67 17.59
C LEU A 18 24.73 -30.18 17.73
N ILE A 19 23.89 -29.30 17.20
CA ILE A 19 24.09 -27.84 17.36
C ILE A 19 23.92 -27.42 18.81
N LEU A 20 22.94 -27.92 19.54
CA LEU A 20 22.79 -27.60 20.96
C LEU A 20 24.02 -28.01 21.78
N ALA A 21 24.65 -29.15 21.45
CA ALA A 21 25.92 -29.54 22.05
C ALA A 21 27.06 -28.56 21.70
N TYR A 22 27.12 -28.09 20.46
CA TYR A 22 28.09 -27.08 20.04
C TYR A 22 27.86 -25.72 20.73
N VAL A 23 26.60 -25.28 20.82
CA VAL A 23 26.16 -24.08 21.53
C VAL A 23 26.56 -24.14 23.00
N GLU A 24 26.40 -25.29 23.65
CA GLU A 24 26.80 -25.47 25.05
C GLU A 24 28.32 -25.43 25.22
N ASN A 25 29.09 -25.98 24.28
CA ASN A 25 30.54 -25.84 24.28
C ASN A 25 30.96 -24.37 24.13
N TYR A 26 30.38 -23.66 23.15
CA TYR A 26 30.60 -22.24 22.91
C TYR A 26 30.28 -21.40 24.15
N ARG A 27 29.14 -21.65 24.80
CA ARG A 27 28.75 -21.01 26.07
C ARG A 27 29.82 -21.22 27.15
N ARG A 28 30.30 -22.45 27.35
CA ARG A 28 31.31 -22.75 28.37
C ARG A 28 32.61 -22.00 28.13
N GLN A 29 33.06 -21.95 26.88
CA GLN A 29 34.26 -21.20 26.49
C GLN A 29 34.06 -19.70 26.73
N TYR A 30 32.93 -19.15 26.29
CA TYR A 30 32.60 -17.74 26.48
C TYR A 30 32.57 -17.35 27.96
N VAL A 31 31.86 -18.11 28.81
CA VAL A 31 31.80 -17.86 30.26
C VAL A 31 33.17 -18.02 30.93
N HIS A 32 34.00 -18.96 30.45
CA HIS A 32 35.34 -19.15 30.98
C HIS A 32 36.26 -17.96 30.68
N LEU A 33 36.23 -17.46 29.45
CA LEU A 33 37.03 -16.33 28.98
C LEU A 33 36.52 -14.97 29.49
N PHE A 34 35.20 -14.80 29.57
CA PHE A 34 34.52 -13.54 29.90
C PHE A 34 33.63 -13.67 31.14
N ARG A 35 34.24 -13.94 32.29
CA ARG A 35 33.52 -14.21 33.56
C ARG A 35 32.64 -13.07 34.05
N ASP A 36 33.02 -11.83 33.74
CA ASP A 36 32.31 -10.62 34.21
C ASP A 36 31.21 -10.17 33.24
N ARG A 37 31.10 -10.80 32.05
CA ARG A 37 30.05 -10.49 31.07
C ARG A 37 28.77 -11.27 31.34
N LYS A 38 27.64 -10.70 30.91
CA LYS A 38 26.34 -11.37 31.01
C LYS A 38 26.28 -12.62 30.11
N PRO A 39 25.49 -13.65 30.48
CA PRO A 39 25.28 -14.81 29.62
C PRO A 39 24.65 -14.44 28.27
N LEU A 40 25.11 -15.09 27.21
CA LEU A 40 24.57 -14.93 25.86
C LEU A 40 23.21 -15.61 25.68
N PHE A 41 22.36 -15.01 24.85
CA PHE A 41 21.03 -15.55 24.50
C PHE A 41 21.11 -16.56 23.36
N LEU A 42 21.34 -17.83 23.69
CA LEU A 42 21.68 -18.86 22.71
C LEU A 42 20.56 -19.87 22.41
N ASN A 43 20.05 -20.57 23.43
CA ASN A 43 19.02 -21.62 23.25
C ASN A 43 17.89 -21.53 24.31
N PRO A 44 17.01 -20.51 24.23
CA PRO A 44 15.85 -20.40 25.11
C PRO A 44 14.87 -21.57 24.92
N LEU A 45 13.95 -21.75 25.87
CA LEU A 45 12.85 -22.69 25.73
C LEU A 45 11.81 -22.16 24.74
N ASN A 46 11.21 -23.03 23.93
CA ASN A 46 10.04 -22.66 23.13
C ASN A 46 8.72 -22.83 23.91
N GLU A 47 7.59 -22.60 23.25
CA GLU A 47 6.24 -22.78 23.82
C GLU A 47 5.92 -24.20 24.34
N CYS A 48 6.67 -25.21 23.93
CA CYS A 48 6.52 -26.60 24.37
C CYS A 48 7.56 -27.00 25.43
N GLY A 49 8.39 -26.07 25.90
CA GLY A 49 9.43 -26.33 26.89
C GLY A 49 10.67 -27.05 26.33
N ILE A 50 10.91 -26.96 25.02
CA ILE A 50 12.08 -27.55 24.35
C ILE A 50 13.09 -26.45 24.06
N GLU A 51 14.36 -26.69 24.39
CA GLU A 51 15.46 -25.80 24.04
C GLU A 51 15.67 -25.77 22.53
N LYS A 52 15.65 -24.57 21.96
CA LYS A 52 15.84 -24.33 20.53
C LYS A 52 16.87 -23.24 20.33
N PHE A 53 17.78 -23.43 19.38
CA PHE A 53 18.80 -22.43 19.06
C PHE A 53 18.16 -21.19 18.40
N VAL A 54 18.51 -19.98 18.85
CA VAL A 54 17.84 -18.73 18.41
C VAL A 54 17.84 -18.52 16.90
N CYS A 55 18.91 -18.89 16.20
CA CYS A 55 18.99 -18.76 14.73
C CYS A 55 17.93 -19.62 14.02
N THR A 56 17.58 -20.78 14.58
CA THR A 56 16.59 -21.70 14.01
C THR A 56 15.14 -21.27 14.28
N THR A 57 14.93 -20.23 15.09
CA THR A 57 13.63 -19.60 15.31
C THR A 57 13.31 -18.56 14.23
N LEU A 58 14.33 -18.05 13.54
CA LEU A 58 14.17 -17.17 12.37
C LEU A 58 13.82 -17.99 11.14
N ARG A 59 12.75 -17.58 10.46
CA ARG A 59 12.32 -18.20 9.21
C ARG A 59 12.09 -17.13 8.15
N PRO A 60 13.06 -16.90 7.25
CA PRO A 60 12.89 -15.97 6.13
C PRO A 60 11.57 -16.23 5.42
N THR A 61 10.66 -15.25 5.46
CA THR A 61 9.30 -15.40 4.92
C THR A 61 8.87 -14.15 4.16
N LEU A 62 8.56 -14.31 2.88
CA LEU A 62 7.98 -13.26 2.03
C LEU A 62 6.46 -13.43 1.99
N LEU A 63 5.71 -12.43 2.45
CA LEU A 63 4.25 -12.40 2.37
C LEU A 63 3.78 -11.87 1.01
N SER A 64 2.50 -11.98 0.68
CA SER A 64 1.96 -11.53 -0.63
C SER A 64 1.62 -10.03 -0.69
N TYR A 65 1.77 -9.30 0.41
CA TYR A 65 1.42 -7.88 0.53
C TYR A 65 2.58 -7.00 0.10
N LYS A 66 2.38 -6.15 -0.92
CA LYS A 66 3.42 -5.29 -1.50
C LYS A 66 4.08 -4.35 -0.49
N GLU A 67 3.31 -3.81 0.46
CA GLU A 67 3.85 -2.93 1.50
C GLU A 67 4.92 -3.62 2.35
N LEU A 68 4.75 -4.93 2.60
CA LEU A 68 5.69 -5.74 3.37
C LEU A 68 6.93 -6.16 2.57
N TYR A 69 7.12 -5.63 1.36
CA TYR A 69 8.38 -5.80 0.66
C TYR A 69 9.37 -4.78 1.19
N HIS A 70 8.93 -3.57 1.52
CA HIS A 70 9.79 -2.52 2.06
C HIS A 70 9.95 -2.64 3.57
N TRP A 71 11.13 -2.29 4.08
CA TRP A 71 11.42 -2.40 5.51
C TRP A 71 10.47 -1.56 6.37
N GLN A 72 10.03 -0.39 5.88
CA GLN A 72 9.07 0.47 6.58
C GLN A 72 7.74 -0.24 6.78
N GLY A 73 7.24 -0.95 5.76
CA GLY A 73 5.99 -1.69 5.84
C GLY A 73 6.11 -2.90 6.76
N CYS A 74 7.23 -3.63 6.73
CA CYS A 74 7.50 -4.70 7.70
C CYS A 74 7.50 -4.17 9.14
N ALA A 75 8.22 -3.07 9.38
CA ALA A 75 8.37 -2.46 10.69
C ALA A 75 7.04 -1.92 11.24
N GLU A 76 6.29 -1.17 10.42
CA GLU A 76 4.97 -0.67 10.80
C GLU A 76 3.98 -1.80 11.06
N PHE A 77 3.96 -2.83 10.22
CA PHE A 77 3.09 -3.98 10.42
C PHE A 77 3.40 -4.71 11.73
N THR A 78 4.66 -5.03 12.02
CA THR A 78 5.03 -5.71 13.27
C THR A 78 4.70 -4.85 14.49
N ALA A 79 5.00 -3.56 14.44
CA ALA A 79 4.71 -2.63 15.52
C ALA A 79 3.21 -2.52 15.79
N ASP A 80 2.38 -2.37 14.75
CA ASP A 80 0.95 -2.20 14.90
C ASP A 80 0.22 -3.51 15.23
N TYR A 81 0.63 -4.64 14.66
CA TYR A 81 -0.06 -5.93 14.78
C TYR A 81 0.09 -6.62 16.13
N LEU A 82 1.11 -6.25 16.90
CA LEU A 82 1.43 -6.88 18.17
C LEU A 82 1.28 -5.89 19.34
N THR A 83 0.80 -6.39 20.47
CA THR A 83 0.85 -5.66 21.74
C THR A 83 2.17 -5.98 22.44
N MET A 84 2.89 -4.95 22.87
CA MET A 84 4.13 -5.16 23.61
C MET A 84 3.87 -5.76 25.01
N LYS A 85 4.78 -6.63 25.44
CA LYS A 85 4.90 -7.11 26.82
C LYS A 85 6.31 -6.83 27.31
N GLN A 86 6.44 -6.25 28.48
CA GLN A 86 7.74 -5.95 29.08
C GLN A 86 8.43 -7.23 29.58
N LEU A 87 9.77 -7.18 29.64
CA LEU A 87 10.56 -8.19 30.32
C LEU A 87 10.43 -8.02 31.84
N GLU A 88 10.17 -9.13 32.53
CA GLU A 88 10.02 -9.16 33.99
C GLU A 88 10.94 -10.25 34.56
N PRO A 89 12.07 -9.89 35.21
CA PRO A 89 12.60 -8.54 35.39
C PRO A 89 13.30 -7.98 34.13
N PRO A 90 13.45 -6.65 33.97
CA PRO A 90 13.94 -6.05 32.73
C PRO A 90 15.46 -6.15 32.51
N GLN A 91 16.22 -6.68 33.49
CA GLN A 91 17.67 -6.88 33.40
C GLN A 91 18.06 -8.34 33.11
N GLU A 92 17.08 -9.20 32.88
CA GLU A 92 17.28 -10.63 32.61
C GLU A 92 16.74 -11.01 31.24
N LEU A 93 17.43 -11.96 30.59
CA LEU A 93 17.01 -12.51 29.31
C LEU A 93 15.72 -13.33 29.50
N PRO A 94 14.79 -13.32 28.53
CA PRO A 94 13.58 -14.12 28.62
C PRO A 94 13.92 -15.61 28.64
N LEU A 95 13.31 -16.37 29.56
CA LEU A 95 13.51 -17.84 29.62
C LEU A 95 12.94 -18.56 28.40
N CYS A 96 11.95 -17.95 27.73
CA CYS A 96 11.23 -18.53 26.63
C CYS A 96 11.21 -17.58 25.43
N LEU A 97 11.43 -18.14 24.24
CA LEU A 97 11.28 -17.47 22.95
C LEU A 97 10.22 -18.21 22.14
N LEU A 98 9.08 -17.56 21.92
CA LEU A 98 7.94 -18.20 21.26
C LEU A 98 8.12 -18.15 19.75
N SER A 99 7.59 -19.15 19.03
CA SER A 99 7.63 -19.12 17.58
C SER A 99 6.85 -17.92 16.99
N PRO A 100 7.28 -17.37 15.83
CA PRO A 100 6.55 -16.32 15.12
C PRO A 100 5.06 -16.64 14.93
N SER A 101 4.74 -17.89 14.59
CA SER A 101 3.36 -18.35 14.41
C SER A 101 2.50 -18.25 15.69
N THR A 102 3.09 -18.50 16.85
CA THR A 102 2.38 -18.45 18.14
C THR A 102 2.16 -17.00 18.56
N ILE A 103 3.17 -16.15 18.38
CA ILE A 103 3.09 -14.71 18.67
C ILE A 103 2.05 -14.04 17.78
N LEU A 104 2.02 -14.34 16.48
CA LEU A 104 1.03 -13.77 15.57
C LEU A 104 -0.41 -14.18 15.90
N LYS A 105 -0.62 -15.38 16.48
CA LYS A 105 -1.92 -15.83 16.97
C LYS A 105 -2.32 -15.13 18.27
N ARG A 106 -1.37 -14.93 19.20
CA ARG A 106 -1.61 -14.29 20.50
C ARG A 106 -1.68 -12.76 20.42
N GLN A 107 -1.04 -12.17 19.41
CA GLN A 107 -0.82 -10.74 19.25
C GLN A 107 -0.21 -10.06 20.49
N LEU A 108 0.66 -10.77 21.20
CA LEU A 108 1.30 -10.31 22.43
C LEU A 108 2.71 -10.91 22.50
N GLY A 109 3.74 -10.08 22.67
CA GLY A 109 5.14 -10.52 22.71
C GLY A 109 6.08 -9.50 23.34
N ASN A 110 7.26 -9.96 23.74
CA ASN A 110 8.35 -9.10 24.20
C ASN A 110 9.25 -8.61 23.04
N CYS A 111 10.29 -7.83 23.35
CA CYS A 111 11.18 -7.26 22.33
C CYS A 111 11.90 -8.31 21.47
N PHE A 112 12.22 -9.49 22.02
CA PHE A 112 12.82 -10.60 21.27
C PHE A 112 11.80 -11.26 20.34
N ASP A 113 10.56 -11.44 20.79
CA ASP A 113 9.48 -11.98 19.96
C ASP A 113 9.19 -11.07 18.75
N PHE A 114 9.12 -9.76 19.01
CA PHE A 114 8.93 -8.72 18.00
C PHE A 114 10.10 -8.69 16.99
N SER A 115 11.34 -8.67 17.48
CA SER A 115 12.54 -8.66 16.63
C SER A 115 12.64 -9.90 15.76
N ASN A 116 12.28 -11.09 16.27
CA ASN A 116 12.31 -12.32 15.49
C ASN A 116 11.30 -12.32 14.33
N ILE A 117 10.09 -11.81 14.56
CA ILE A 117 9.09 -11.64 13.49
C ILE A 117 9.59 -10.65 12.45
N LEU A 118 10.02 -9.47 12.89
CA LEU A 118 10.47 -8.41 12.00
C LEU A 118 11.67 -8.87 11.16
N CYS A 119 12.69 -9.45 11.79
CA CYS A 119 13.88 -9.97 11.11
C CYS A 119 13.51 -11.09 10.12
N SER A 120 12.60 -12.00 10.48
CA SER A 120 12.11 -13.06 9.57
C SER A 120 11.42 -12.49 8.31
N LEU A 121 10.65 -11.41 8.44
CA LEU A 121 10.01 -10.72 7.32
C LEU A 121 11.03 -9.99 6.44
N LEU A 122 11.97 -9.27 7.06
CA LEU A 122 13.02 -8.52 6.35
C LEU A 122 13.96 -9.46 5.57
N LEU A 123 14.40 -10.55 6.18
CA LEU A 123 15.18 -11.60 5.53
C LEU A 123 14.41 -12.20 4.34
N GLY A 124 13.11 -12.46 4.51
CA GLY A 124 12.24 -12.93 3.42
C GLY A 124 12.09 -11.93 2.26
N ALA A 125 12.10 -10.64 2.57
CA ALA A 125 12.11 -9.56 1.58
C ALA A 125 13.49 -9.29 0.96
N GLY A 126 14.54 -10.02 1.39
CA GLY A 126 15.89 -9.94 0.84
C GLY A 126 16.80 -8.89 1.47
N TYR A 127 16.43 -8.32 2.62
CA TYR A 127 17.32 -7.43 3.39
C TYR A 127 18.38 -8.25 4.14
N ASP A 128 19.56 -7.65 4.33
CA ASP A 128 20.59 -8.19 5.23
C ASP A 128 20.27 -7.79 6.68
N ALA A 129 19.47 -8.61 7.36
CA ALA A 129 18.89 -8.28 8.66
C ALA A 129 19.30 -9.25 9.77
N TYR A 130 19.51 -8.70 10.97
CA TYR A 130 19.98 -9.41 12.15
C TYR A 130 19.15 -9.02 13.36
N VAL A 131 18.78 -9.98 14.20
CA VAL A 131 18.29 -9.67 15.54
C VAL A 131 19.48 -9.29 16.40
N VAL A 132 19.34 -8.19 17.12
CA VAL A 132 20.33 -7.65 18.04
C VAL A 132 19.86 -7.88 19.46
N SER A 133 20.74 -8.40 20.33
CA SER A 133 20.52 -8.44 21.77
C SER A 133 21.53 -7.55 22.46
N GLY A 134 21.04 -6.63 23.27
CA GLY A 134 21.87 -5.65 23.94
C GLY A 134 21.10 -4.82 24.97
N TYR A 135 21.55 -3.58 25.16
CA TYR A 135 21.01 -2.66 26.15
C TYR A 135 20.44 -1.40 25.50
N ALA A 136 19.30 -0.93 25.99
CA ALA A 136 18.66 0.28 25.50
C ALA A 136 18.17 1.16 26.65
N THR A 137 17.85 2.42 26.36
CA THR A 137 17.30 3.34 27.37
C THR A 137 15.91 2.88 27.83
N LYS A 138 15.49 3.39 28.99
CA LYS A 138 14.16 3.11 29.55
C LYS A 138 13.04 3.44 28.58
N GLU A 139 13.15 4.54 27.84
CA GLU A 139 12.13 5.00 26.90
C GLU A 139 11.91 3.99 25.76
N ILE A 140 13.00 3.43 25.21
CA ILE A 140 12.94 2.38 24.19
C ILE A 140 12.30 1.10 24.75
N CYS A 141 12.78 0.63 25.90
CA CYS A 141 12.31 -0.63 26.50
C CYS A 141 10.81 -0.59 26.89
N LEU A 142 10.30 0.61 27.25
CA LEU A 142 8.91 0.80 27.68
C LEU A 142 8.01 1.35 26.57
N THR A 143 8.54 1.61 25.37
CA THR A 143 7.82 2.30 24.27
C THR A 143 7.22 3.65 24.72
N ASP A 144 7.98 4.41 25.52
CA ASP A 144 7.56 5.73 25.97
C ASP A 144 7.93 6.79 24.91
N GLU A 145 6.95 7.12 24.05
CA GLU A 145 7.10 8.12 23.00
C GLU A 145 6.64 9.53 23.44
N SER A 146 6.27 9.72 24.70
CA SER A 146 5.66 10.97 25.21
C SER A 146 6.55 12.22 25.07
N ARG A 147 7.87 12.04 24.94
CA ARG A 147 8.85 13.12 24.70
C ARG A 147 9.25 13.26 23.23
N GLN A 148 8.87 12.32 22.38
CA GLN A 148 9.21 12.33 20.97
C GLN A 148 8.17 13.12 20.17
N ILE A 149 8.63 13.86 19.17
CA ILE A 149 7.73 14.52 18.22
C ILE A 149 7.05 13.44 17.36
N CYS A 150 5.74 13.59 17.14
CA CYS A 150 4.99 12.69 16.27
C CYS A 150 5.55 12.75 14.84
N PRO A 151 5.85 11.62 14.17
CA PRO A 151 6.39 11.60 12.82
C PRO A 151 5.51 12.32 11.79
N LEU A 152 4.18 12.30 11.99
CA LEU A 152 3.21 13.00 11.12
C LEU A 152 3.28 14.53 11.23
N LEU A 153 3.94 15.07 12.26
CA LEU A 153 4.17 16.50 12.45
C LEU A 153 5.55 16.96 11.97
N GLN A 154 6.45 16.02 11.67
CA GLN A 154 7.77 16.38 11.16
C GLN A 154 7.61 16.93 9.73
N PRO A 155 8.26 18.06 9.41
CA PRO A 155 8.28 18.56 8.04
C PRO A 155 8.85 17.46 7.15
N LYS A 156 8.09 17.01 6.14
CA LYS A 156 8.68 16.18 5.09
C LYS A 156 9.80 17.03 4.46
N GLU A 157 11.01 16.49 4.40
CA GLU A 157 12.10 17.12 3.66
C GLU A 157 11.71 17.15 2.19
N GLU A 158 10.98 18.18 1.79
CA GLU A 158 10.90 18.54 0.39
C GLU A 158 12.31 18.90 -0.01
N VAL A 159 12.92 18.02 -0.82
CA VAL A 159 14.14 18.31 -1.55
C VAL A 159 13.87 19.58 -2.33
N LYS A 160 14.24 20.72 -1.74
CA LYS A 160 14.22 22.01 -2.42
C LYS A 160 15.19 21.85 -3.56
N LYS A 161 14.68 21.54 -4.75
CA LYS A 161 15.41 21.81 -5.98
C LYS A 161 15.76 23.28 -5.89
N GLU A 162 17.05 23.58 -5.67
CA GLU A 162 17.54 24.94 -5.73
C GLU A 162 16.99 25.53 -7.02
N ALA A 163 16.08 26.49 -6.89
CA ALA A 163 15.55 27.19 -8.03
C ALA A 163 16.76 27.83 -8.70
N ALA A 164 17.15 27.28 -9.86
CA ALA A 164 18.26 27.80 -10.64
C ALA A 164 18.05 29.31 -10.78
N LYS A 165 19.01 30.09 -10.26
CA LYS A 165 18.97 31.55 -10.40
C LYS A 165 18.77 31.84 -11.89
N PRO A 166 17.71 32.56 -12.29
CA PRO A 166 17.45 32.81 -13.70
C PRO A 166 18.67 33.50 -14.30
N GLU A 167 19.28 32.90 -15.31
CA GLU A 167 20.36 33.53 -16.05
C GLU A 167 19.85 34.87 -16.62
N PRO A 168 20.58 35.98 -16.42
CA PRO A 168 20.12 37.28 -16.88
C PRO A 168 20.03 37.28 -18.42
N ARG A 169 18.82 37.47 -18.96
CA ARG A 169 18.60 37.61 -20.40
C ARG A 169 19.43 38.80 -20.93
N LYS A 170 20.20 38.59 -22.00
CA LYS A 170 21.16 39.54 -22.62
C LYS A 170 20.60 40.94 -22.94
N TYR A 171 19.28 41.12 -22.94
CA TYR A 171 18.58 42.38 -23.23
C TYR A 171 17.54 42.76 -22.15
N SER A 172 17.84 42.58 -20.86
CA SER A 172 16.98 43.11 -19.79
C SER A 172 17.25 44.60 -19.54
N VAL A 173 16.19 45.41 -19.51
CA VAL A 173 16.28 46.84 -19.12
C VAL A 173 16.87 46.94 -17.71
N LYS A 174 17.92 47.74 -17.55
CA LYS A 174 18.55 47.93 -16.23
C LYS A 174 17.50 48.49 -15.27
N PRO A 175 17.32 47.89 -14.07
CA PRO A 175 16.39 48.42 -13.10
C PRO A 175 16.75 49.88 -12.76
N PRO A 176 15.75 50.71 -12.40
CA PRO A 176 15.98 52.10 -12.02
C PRO A 176 17.09 52.21 -10.98
N ARG A 177 18.00 53.17 -11.18
CA ARG A 177 19.19 53.32 -10.34
C ARG A 177 18.75 53.68 -8.93
N ASP A 178 18.93 52.75 -7.99
CA ASP A 178 18.64 53.01 -6.59
C ASP A 178 19.55 54.13 -6.08
N LEU A 179 18.95 55.27 -5.74
CA LEU A 179 19.64 56.49 -5.30
C LEU A 179 20.01 56.45 -3.80
N ARG A 180 19.64 55.38 -3.10
CA ARG A 180 20.02 55.17 -1.70
C ARG A 180 21.52 54.84 -1.59
N SER A 181 22.21 55.44 -0.62
CA SER A 181 23.63 55.19 -0.38
C SER A 181 23.88 53.71 -0.08
N LYS A 182 24.78 53.07 -0.83
CA LYS A 182 25.17 51.66 -0.62
C LYS A 182 25.68 51.39 0.80
N PHE A 183 26.22 52.40 1.48
CA PHE A 183 26.64 52.31 2.87
C PHE A 183 25.46 52.19 3.83
N ILE A 184 24.39 52.97 3.62
CA ILE A 184 23.17 52.93 4.46
C ILE A 184 22.47 51.58 4.29
N ILE A 185 22.33 51.10 3.04
CA ILE A 185 21.76 49.77 2.77
C ILE A 185 22.57 48.67 3.48
N LYS A 186 23.91 48.76 3.44
CA LYS A 186 24.79 47.77 4.09
C LYS A 186 24.71 47.85 5.62
N MET A 187 24.57 49.04 6.19
CA MET A 187 24.39 49.25 7.64
C MET A 187 23.03 48.75 8.12
N GLU A 188 21.94 49.05 7.39
CA GLU A 188 20.59 48.54 7.70
C GLU A 188 20.52 47.01 7.57
N ALA A 189 21.13 46.44 6.53
CA ALA A 189 21.21 44.99 6.36
C ALA A 189 22.04 44.33 7.47
N ARG A 190 23.13 44.97 7.92
CA ARG A 190 23.93 44.48 9.05
C ARG A 190 23.15 44.57 10.37
N LYS A 191 22.45 45.67 10.62
CA LYS A 191 21.63 45.84 11.82
C LYS A 191 20.48 44.83 11.87
N LYS A 192 19.79 44.60 10.74
CA LYS A 192 18.78 43.54 10.64
C LYS A 192 19.35 42.15 10.88
N LYS A 193 20.54 41.86 10.35
CA LYS A 193 21.22 40.59 10.63
C LYS A 193 21.61 40.43 12.10
N GLU A 194 22.14 41.48 12.73
CA GLU A 194 22.46 41.48 14.15
C GLU A 194 21.20 41.28 15.01
N GLU A 195 20.08 41.95 14.67
CA GLU A 195 18.76 41.76 15.32
C GLU A 195 18.22 40.33 15.11
N GLU A 196 18.29 39.79 13.89
CA GLU A 196 17.90 38.40 13.57
C GLU A 196 18.79 37.35 14.29
N GLU A 197 20.10 37.61 14.42
CA GLU A 197 21.03 36.74 15.15
C GLU A 197 20.78 36.78 16.66
N GLU A 198 20.48 37.95 17.21
CA GLU A 198 20.12 38.10 18.63
C GLU A 198 18.78 37.44 18.96
N GLU A 199 17.77 37.60 18.09
CA GLU A 199 16.48 36.89 18.22
C GLU A 199 16.66 35.37 18.15
N LYS A 200 17.45 34.87 17.19
CA LYS A 200 17.76 33.43 17.09
C LYS A 200 18.47 32.92 18.33
N LYS A 201 19.42 33.69 18.87
CA LYS A 201 20.15 33.30 20.08
C LYS A 201 19.22 33.23 21.29
N LYS A 202 18.29 34.20 21.44
CA LYS A 202 17.26 34.16 22.49
C LYS A 202 16.32 32.97 22.34
N GLN A 203 15.87 32.68 21.11
CA GLN A 203 15.04 31.51 20.81
C GLN A 203 15.79 30.22 21.16
N GLN A 204 17.06 30.11 20.78
CA GLN A 204 17.88 28.93 21.07
C GLN A 204 18.13 28.77 22.58
N GLU A 205 18.41 29.84 23.31
CA GLU A 205 18.54 29.80 24.77
C GLU A 205 17.23 29.41 25.48
N GLU A 206 16.08 29.81 24.94
CA GLU A 206 14.76 29.42 25.44
C GLU A 206 14.45 27.94 25.12
N GLU A 207 14.76 27.50 23.90
CA GLU A 207 14.67 26.10 23.48
C GLU A 207 15.57 25.19 24.32
N ASP A 208 16.80 25.60 24.61
CA ASP A 208 17.75 24.85 25.44
C ASP A 208 17.24 24.71 26.88
N LYS A 209 16.66 25.77 27.45
CA LYS A 209 16.03 25.71 28.78
C LYS A 209 14.83 24.77 28.80
N ILE A 210 13.99 24.81 27.76
CA ILE A 210 12.85 23.89 27.62
C ILE A 210 13.37 22.45 27.48
N ALA A 211 14.38 22.21 26.65
CA ALA A 211 14.98 20.90 26.44
C ALA A 211 15.61 20.34 27.72
N GLU A 212 16.23 21.18 28.54
CA GLU A 212 16.80 20.78 29.82
C GLU A 212 15.71 20.40 30.84
N LEU A 213 14.63 21.18 30.92
CA LEU A 213 13.46 20.85 31.76
C LEU A 213 12.73 19.59 31.30
N GLU A 214 12.78 19.27 30.01
CA GLU A 214 12.14 18.08 29.43
C GLU A 214 12.98 16.80 29.54
N LYS A 215 14.23 16.87 30.01
CA LYS A 215 15.09 15.69 30.17
C LYS A 215 14.42 14.61 31.04
N PRO A 216 14.64 13.33 30.73
CA PRO A 216 14.16 12.25 31.58
C PRO A 216 14.68 12.37 33.01
N PRO A 217 13.88 11.96 34.02
CA PRO A 217 14.42 11.76 35.35
C PRO A 217 15.54 10.71 35.29
N PRO A 218 16.56 10.80 36.17
CA PRO A 218 17.63 9.82 36.23
C PRO A 218 17.07 8.40 36.37
N ASP A 219 17.62 7.49 35.58
CA ASP A 219 17.15 6.12 35.50
C ASP A 219 18.06 5.19 36.33
N PRO A 220 17.55 4.56 37.41
CA PRO A 220 18.35 3.69 38.27
C PRO A 220 18.93 2.45 37.56
N LEU A 221 18.35 2.08 36.42
CA LEU A 221 18.70 0.89 35.65
C LEU A 221 19.30 1.23 34.28
N TYR A 222 19.82 2.45 34.14
CA TYR A 222 20.45 2.90 32.91
C TYR A 222 21.62 1.97 32.54
N GLY A 223 21.64 1.48 31.30
CA GLY A 223 22.63 0.51 30.83
C GLY A 223 22.44 -0.93 31.32
N LEU A 224 21.43 -1.21 32.16
CA LEU A 224 21.16 -2.55 32.69
C LEU A 224 19.92 -3.21 32.07
N ARG A 225 19.08 -2.47 31.35
CA ARG A 225 17.89 -3.01 30.71
C ARG A 225 18.25 -3.75 29.44
N ILE A 226 17.84 -5.00 29.38
CA ILE A 226 18.00 -5.83 28.21
C ILE A 226 16.89 -5.50 27.23
N HIS A 227 17.26 -5.33 25.97
CA HIS A 227 16.34 -5.11 24.88
C HIS A 227 16.82 -5.83 23.62
N ALA A 228 15.89 -6.03 22.69
CA ALA A 228 16.19 -6.60 21.39
C ALA A 228 15.57 -5.75 20.28
N TRP A 229 16.35 -5.53 19.23
CA TRP A 229 15.96 -4.77 18.05
C TRP A 229 16.52 -5.42 16.79
N VAL A 230 16.30 -4.82 15.61
CA VAL A 230 16.81 -5.37 14.35
C VAL A 230 17.86 -4.44 13.75
N LEU A 231 18.99 -4.99 13.36
CA LEU A 231 20.02 -4.32 12.54
C LEU A 231 19.76 -4.68 11.08
N VAL A 232 19.73 -3.67 10.21
CA VAL A 232 19.75 -3.84 8.75
C VAL A 232 21.05 -3.27 8.23
N ARG A 233 21.84 -4.09 7.55
CA ARG A 233 23.12 -3.66 6.97
C ARG A 233 22.96 -3.04 5.59
N GLY A 234 23.84 -2.11 5.27
CA GLY A 234 23.96 -1.48 3.96
C GLY A 234 24.35 -2.47 2.85
N GLY A 235 24.02 -2.11 1.61
CA GLY A 235 24.40 -2.86 0.40
C GLY A 235 23.24 -3.59 -0.26
N LYS A 236 22.59 -4.55 0.41
CA LYS A 236 21.43 -5.26 -0.16
C LYS A 236 20.20 -4.34 -0.22
N ARG A 237 19.34 -4.50 -1.24
CA ARG A 237 18.07 -3.76 -1.39
C ARG A 237 18.22 -2.22 -1.42
N GLU A 238 19.34 -1.72 -1.95
CA GLU A 238 19.64 -0.28 -2.05
C GLU A 238 19.68 0.46 -0.70
N VAL A 239 19.98 -0.26 0.40
CA VAL A 239 20.19 0.35 1.71
C VAL A 239 21.54 1.07 1.71
N PRO A 240 21.58 2.40 1.93
CA PRO A 240 22.83 3.18 1.80
C PRO A 240 23.79 2.96 2.97
N GLU A 241 23.27 2.85 4.20
CA GLU A 241 24.05 2.76 5.44
C GLU A 241 23.34 1.83 6.42
N ASP A 242 24.10 1.30 7.37
CA ASP A 242 23.58 0.46 8.45
C ASP A 242 22.62 1.25 9.33
N PHE A 243 21.51 0.64 9.72
CA PHE A 243 20.55 1.26 10.63
C PHE A 243 19.85 0.24 11.52
N PHE A 244 19.35 0.72 12.65
CA PHE A 244 18.55 -0.06 13.58
C PHE A 244 17.06 0.20 13.35
N ILE A 245 16.25 -0.83 13.57
CA ILE A 245 14.79 -0.72 13.64
C ILE A 245 14.35 -1.11 15.04
N GLU A 246 13.70 -0.18 15.74
CA GLU A 246 13.06 -0.47 17.01
C GLU A 246 11.72 -1.15 16.75
N PRO A 247 11.55 -2.44 17.10
CA PRO A 247 10.41 -3.20 16.59
C PRO A 247 9.09 -2.85 17.28
N PHE A 248 9.09 -2.28 18.49
CA PHE A 248 7.84 -1.85 19.15
C PHE A 248 7.19 -0.63 18.47
N THR A 249 8.01 0.27 17.92
CA THR A 249 7.56 1.51 17.28
C THR A 249 7.61 1.44 15.75
N GLY A 250 8.42 0.54 15.20
CA GLY A 250 8.71 0.43 13.77
C GLY A 250 9.62 1.56 13.23
N ARG A 251 10.24 2.35 14.11
CA ARG A 251 11.10 3.48 13.72
C ARG A 251 12.52 3.03 13.42
N SER A 252 13.13 3.69 12.44
CA SER A 252 14.56 3.57 12.16
C SER A 252 15.39 4.53 12.99
N TYR A 253 16.57 4.08 13.41
CA TYR A 253 17.57 4.88 14.11
C TYR A 253 18.95 4.66 13.48
N PRO A 254 19.78 5.69 13.38
CA PRO A 254 21.19 5.49 13.04
C PRO A 254 21.90 4.74 14.17
N PRO A 255 22.95 3.95 13.88
CA PRO A 255 23.73 3.24 14.91
C PRO A 255 24.38 4.19 15.94
N SER A 256 24.60 5.44 15.56
CA SER A 256 25.10 6.52 16.44
C SER A 256 24.07 7.06 17.44
N SER A 257 22.84 6.55 17.45
CA SER A 257 21.80 6.99 18.37
C SER A 257 22.17 6.70 19.83
N THR A 258 21.91 7.67 20.72
CA THR A 258 22.14 7.53 22.17
C THR A 258 21.12 6.62 22.86
N SER A 259 20.11 6.15 22.13
CA SER A 259 19.06 5.27 22.65
C SER A 259 19.52 3.81 22.83
N PHE A 260 20.56 3.38 22.12
CA PHE A 260 21.11 2.02 22.17
C PHE A 260 22.48 2.06 22.85
N LEU A 261 22.55 1.44 24.03
CA LEU A 261 23.65 1.61 25.00
C LEU A 261 24.75 0.56 24.85
N GLY A 262 24.53 -0.50 24.09
CA GLY A 262 25.54 -1.51 23.79
C GLY A 262 24.93 -2.79 23.22
N ILE A 263 25.76 -3.59 22.55
CA ILE A 263 25.35 -4.85 21.90
C ILE A 263 26.17 -6.00 22.48
N GLU A 264 25.49 -7.08 22.87
CA GLU A 264 26.14 -8.32 23.34
C GLU A 264 26.28 -9.32 22.20
N SER A 265 25.26 -9.44 21.35
CA SER A 265 25.25 -10.39 20.24
C SER A 265 24.30 -9.99 19.13
N VAL A 266 24.56 -10.51 17.93
CA VAL A 266 23.67 -10.43 16.78
C VAL A 266 23.51 -11.79 16.13
N TRP A 267 22.36 -12.08 15.54
CA TRP A 267 22.17 -13.32 14.81
C TRP A 267 21.14 -13.18 13.69
N ASN A 268 21.26 -14.04 12.69
CA ASN A 268 20.29 -14.20 11.64
C ASN A 268 19.95 -15.69 11.48
N HIS A 269 19.39 -16.09 10.33
CA HIS A 269 19.04 -17.47 10.04
C HIS A 269 20.25 -18.36 9.65
N THR A 270 21.44 -17.77 9.44
CA THR A 270 22.65 -18.48 8.98
C THR A 270 23.72 -18.62 10.05
N ASN A 271 23.84 -17.68 10.98
CA ASN A 271 24.82 -17.75 12.07
C ASN A 271 24.46 -16.87 13.27
N TYR A 272 25.27 -17.03 14.32
CA TYR A 272 25.27 -16.23 15.53
C TYR A 272 26.65 -15.61 15.75
N TRP A 273 26.69 -14.34 16.13
CA TRP A 273 27.91 -13.60 16.39
C TRP A 273 27.86 -12.96 17.79
N ALA A 274 28.88 -13.22 18.60
CA ALA A 274 29.09 -12.51 19.86
C ALA A 274 29.94 -11.26 19.62
N ASN A 275 29.56 -10.14 20.22
CA ASN A 275 30.32 -8.90 20.11
C ASN A 275 31.54 -8.95 21.03
N MET A 276 32.72 -8.65 20.48
CA MET A 276 34.00 -8.61 21.21
C MET A 276 34.50 -7.17 21.40
N GLN A 277 33.78 -6.19 20.87
CA GLN A 277 34.13 -4.76 20.92
C GLN A 277 33.75 -4.11 22.25
N ASN A 278 34.34 -2.95 22.53
CA ASN A 278 34.01 -2.14 23.70
C ASN A 278 32.79 -1.23 23.43
N CYS A 279 31.72 -1.42 24.21
CA CYS A 279 30.47 -0.66 24.10
C CYS A 279 30.37 0.56 25.03
N ALA A 280 31.48 1.06 25.61
CA ALA A 280 31.42 2.15 26.60
C ALA A 280 30.83 3.48 26.07
N SER A 281 30.94 3.76 24.77
CA SER A 281 30.34 4.91 24.09
C SER A 281 28.99 4.59 23.42
N GLY A 282 28.36 3.47 23.78
CA GLY A 282 27.16 2.96 23.11
C GLY A 282 27.51 2.24 21.81
N CYS A 283 26.67 2.42 20.79
CA CYS A 283 26.84 1.76 19.48
C CYS A 283 27.51 2.67 18.42
N LYS A 284 27.93 3.88 18.78
CA LYS A 284 28.38 4.91 17.84
C LYS A 284 29.67 4.56 17.10
N ASP A 285 30.65 4.02 17.82
CA ASP A 285 32.00 3.75 17.30
C ASP A 285 32.17 2.26 16.92
N MET A 286 31.06 1.51 16.86
CA MET A 286 31.08 0.07 16.65
C MET A 286 31.12 -0.28 15.17
N SER A 287 31.92 -1.27 14.80
CA SER A 287 31.95 -1.82 13.45
C SER A 287 30.93 -2.94 13.30
N PHE A 288 30.17 -2.92 12.21
CA PHE A 288 29.20 -3.96 11.84
C PHE A 288 29.70 -4.87 10.72
N ASP A 289 31.02 -4.92 10.50
CA ASP A 289 31.61 -5.93 9.64
C ASP A 289 31.74 -7.26 10.40
N LEU A 290 30.74 -8.13 10.23
CA LEU A 290 30.64 -9.41 10.95
C LEU A 290 31.69 -10.45 10.54
N MET A 291 32.49 -10.15 9.51
CA MET A 291 33.60 -11.00 9.07
C MET A 291 34.92 -10.67 9.80
N ASP A 292 34.97 -9.54 10.50
CA ASP A 292 36.13 -9.16 11.30
C ASP A 292 36.17 -9.95 12.62
N THR A 293 37.01 -10.99 12.64
CA THR A 293 37.16 -11.92 13.78
C THR A 293 37.76 -11.29 15.03
N GLU A 294 38.39 -10.12 14.94
CA GLU A 294 38.85 -9.40 16.13
C GLU A 294 37.67 -8.72 16.85
N LYS A 295 36.60 -8.39 16.11
CA LYS A 295 35.45 -7.63 16.59
C LYS A 295 34.22 -8.48 16.82
N TRP A 296 34.04 -9.55 16.05
CA TRP A 296 32.90 -10.45 16.12
C TRP A 296 33.33 -11.91 16.11
N GLU A 297 32.95 -12.63 17.15
CA GLU A 297 33.20 -14.06 17.25
C GLU A 297 31.98 -14.81 16.68
N PHE A 298 32.16 -15.49 15.53
CA PHE A 298 31.09 -16.30 14.93
C PHE A 298 30.98 -17.67 15.62
N MET A 299 29.77 -18.25 15.62
CA MET A 299 29.58 -19.59 16.15
C MET A 299 29.93 -20.68 15.11
N LEU A 300 29.46 -20.54 13.87
CA LEU A 300 29.66 -21.52 12.80
C LEU A 300 30.64 -21.00 11.75
N ALA A 301 31.78 -21.69 11.57
CA ALA A 301 32.84 -21.28 10.66
C ALA A 301 32.48 -21.34 9.16
N GLY A 302 31.43 -22.08 8.77
CA GLY A 302 31.16 -22.45 7.37
C GLY A 302 30.03 -21.72 6.65
N SER A 303 29.44 -20.65 7.21
CA SER A 303 28.17 -20.12 6.66
C SER A 303 28.30 -19.12 5.49
N ASP A 304 29.47 -18.54 5.21
CA ASP A 304 29.64 -17.57 4.11
C ASP A 304 31.11 -17.30 3.68
N GLN A 305 32.03 -18.25 3.84
CA GLN A 305 33.36 -18.15 3.19
C GLN A 305 33.26 -18.49 1.69
N SER A 306 32.53 -17.66 0.94
CA SER A 306 32.63 -17.65 -0.51
C SER A 306 33.85 -16.80 -0.91
N GLN A 307 34.93 -17.50 -1.28
CA GLN A 307 35.98 -17.04 -2.20
C GLN A 307 36.56 -15.64 -1.95
N ILE A 308 37.53 -15.54 -1.04
CA ILE A 308 38.61 -14.58 -1.22
C ILE A 308 39.52 -15.18 -2.30
N GLU A 309 39.28 -14.85 -3.57
CA GLU A 309 40.34 -14.91 -4.57
C GLU A 309 41.39 -13.88 -4.15
N ILE A 310 42.48 -14.36 -3.56
CA ILE A 310 43.67 -13.56 -3.34
C ILE A 310 44.15 -13.15 -4.74
N PRO A 311 44.17 -11.84 -5.08
CA PRO A 311 44.72 -11.40 -6.35
C PRO A 311 46.21 -11.73 -6.39
N ASP A 312 46.63 -12.39 -7.48
CA ASP A 312 48.00 -12.70 -7.85
C ASP A 312 49.03 -11.77 -7.21
N ALA A 313 49.75 -12.29 -6.22
CA ALA A 313 51.01 -11.75 -5.76
C ALA A 313 52.05 -12.87 -5.77
N GLU A 314 52.85 -12.82 -6.83
CA GLU A 314 54.23 -13.29 -6.90
C GLU A 314 54.45 -14.78 -7.21
N GLU A 315 54.67 -15.00 -8.51
CA GLU A 315 55.64 -15.96 -9.04
C GLU A 315 56.95 -15.96 -8.22
N GLU A 316 57.52 -17.17 -8.13
CA GLU A 316 58.86 -17.54 -7.65
C GLU A 316 58.94 -18.00 -6.18
N LEU A 317 59.05 -19.33 -5.98
CA LEU A 317 60.24 -20.00 -5.41
C LEU A 317 59.97 -21.52 -5.12
N TYR A 318 60.58 -22.35 -5.99
CA TYR A 318 61.09 -23.73 -5.82
C TYR A 318 60.16 -24.94 -5.56
N ASP A 319 60.32 -25.92 -6.48
CA ASP A 319 60.16 -27.37 -6.30
C ASP A 319 60.51 -27.85 -4.88
N MET A 320 59.70 -28.74 -4.32
CA MET A 320 60.09 -30.04 -3.72
C MET A 320 58.84 -30.76 -3.17
N ASP A 321 58.66 -32.00 -3.63
CA ASP A 321 57.86 -33.12 -3.10
C ASP A 321 56.33 -33.12 -3.24
N ASP A 322 55.88 -33.98 -4.17
CA ASP A 322 54.61 -34.69 -4.21
C ASP A 322 54.35 -35.41 -2.87
N ASP A 323 53.55 -34.79 -2.01
CA ASP A 323 52.71 -35.51 -1.04
C ASP A 323 51.26 -35.13 -1.34
N GLU A 324 50.51 -36.07 -1.91
CA GLU A 324 49.05 -36.06 -1.99
C GLU A 324 48.46 -35.88 -0.59
N LYS A 325 48.32 -34.63 -0.14
CA LYS A 325 47.38 -34.30 0.92
C LYS A 325 45.99 -34.40 0.31
N GLU A 326 45.32 -35.51 0.60
CA GLU A 326 43.87 -35.57 0.62
C GLU A 326 43.36 -34.29 1.30
N ASN A 327 42.81 -33.36 0.52
CA ASN A 327 41.98 -32.29 1.07
C ASN A 327 40.78 -33.01 1.70
N GLU A 328 40.89 -33.36 2.98
CA GLU A 328 39.74 -33.56 3.84
C GLU A 328 39.00 -32.22 3.82
N ASP A 329 38.03 -32.08 2.91
CA ASP A 329 37.02 -31.03 2.99
C ASP A 329 36.46 -31.08 4.42
N GLU A 330 36.87 -30.15 5.28
CA GLU A 330 36.36 -30.04 6.63
C GLU A 330 34.84 -29.98 6.53
N LYS A 331 34.16 -31.05 6.96
CA LYS A 331 32.69 -31.10 6.99
C LYS A 331 32.20 -30.12 8.05
N HIS A 332 32.11 -28.85 7.68
CA HIS A 332 31.61 -27.81 8.55
C HIS A 332 30.17 -28.11 8.98
N LEU A 333 29.86 -27.79 10.24
CA LEU A 333 28.52 -28.00 10.79
C LEU A 333 27.55 -26.96 10.21
N ASP A 334 26.76 -27.37 9.23
CA ASP A 334 25.73 -26.52 8.61
C ASP A 334 24.57 -26.19 9.58
N MET A 335 23.96 -25.03 9.43
CA MET A 335 22.74 -24.65 10.16
C MET A 335 21.58 -25.64 9.85
N PRO A 336 20.72 -26.01 10.82
CA PRO A 336 19.54 -26.85 10.59
C PRO A 336 18.42 -26.00 9.99
N ALA A 337 17.45 -26.66 9.37
CA ALA A 337 16.23 -25.99 8.96
C ALA A 337 15.50 -25.40 10.18
N SER A 338 14.87 -24.25 10.00
CA SER A 338 14.05 -23.63 11.05
C SER A 338 12.94 -24.60 11.50
N TRP A 339 12.78 -24.75 12.82
CA TRP A 339 11.75 -25.62 13.42
C TRP A 339 10.35 -24.99 13.40
N VAL A 340 10.27 -23.67 13.19
CA VAL A 340 9.02 -22.90 13.23
C VAL A 340 8.20 -23.05 11.96
N LEU A 341 6.88 -22.98 12.07
CA LEU A 341 5.96 -22.94 10.94
C LEU A 341 6.16 -21.66 10.09
N PRO A 342 5.83 -21.69 8.78
CA PRO A 342 5.81 -20.49 7.95
C PRO A 342 4.95 -19.38 8.56
N ILE A 343 5.40 -18.14 8.46
CA ILE A 343 4.59 -16.97 8.83
C ILE A 343 3.47 -16.83 7.81
N LEU A 344 2.22 -16.98 8.28
CA LEU A 344 1.02 -16.83 7.46
C LEU A 344 0.14 -15.74 8.06
N VAL A 345 -0.16 -14.72 7.26
CA VAL A 345 -1.02 -13.60 7.65
C VAL A 345 -2.17 -13.53 6.66
N THR A 346 -3.39 -13.81 7.12
CA THR A 346 -4.60 -13.71 6.28
C THR A 346 -4.90 -12.26 5.95
N LYS A 347 -5.70 -12.02 4.89
CA LYS A 347 -6.07 -10.66 4.48
C LYS A 347 -6.76 -9.89 5.62
N ASN A 348 -7.68 -10.55 6.33
CA ASN A 348 -8.34 -9.97 7.49
C ASN A 348 -7.36 -9.63 8.62
N GLN A 349 -6.37 -10.50 8.92
CA GLN A 349 -5.35 -10.20 9.92
C GLN A 349 -4.48 -9.01 9.51
N TYR A 350 -4.08 -8.94 8.24
CA TYR A 350 -3.32 -7.82 7.71
C TYR A 350 -4.09 -6.50 7.78
N GLU A 351 -5.38 -6.49 7.40
CA GLU A 351 -6.22 -5.29 7.42
C GLU A 351 -6.65 -4.86 8.83
N MET A 352 -6.84 -5.83 9.74
CA MET A 352 -7.16 -5.53 11.13
C MET A 352 -6.05 -4.75 11.81
N ARG A 353 -4.79 -4.85 11.34
CA ARG A 353 -3.56 -4.15 11.74
C ARG A 353 -3.21 -4.04 13.23
N CYS A 354 -4.16 -3.84 14.13
CA CYS A 354 -4.02 -3.65 15.56
C CYS A 354 -4.78 -4.74 16.34
N PRO A 355 -4.24 -5.24 17.46
CA PRO A 355 -4.99 -6.07 18.40
C PRO A 355 -6.25 -5.33 18.86
N GLN A 356 -7.41 -5.97 18.79
CA GLN A 356 -8.73 -5.35 19.07
C GLN A 356 -9.12 -4.20 18.10
N GLY A 357 -8.34 -3.95 17.07
CA GLY A 357 -8.62 -3.00 16.00
C GLY A 357 -8.34 -1.53 16.32
N LYS A 358 -7.85 -1.18 17.51
CA LYS A 358 -7.47 0.21 17.86
C LYS A 358 -6.13 0.24 18.59
N LYS A 359 -5.27 1.19 18.21
CA LYS A 359 -4.02 1.49 18.91
C LYS A 359 -3.92 2.99 19.20
N THR A 360 -3.56 3.35 20.43
CA THR A 360 -3.36 4.75 20.84
C THR A 360 -1.90 4.94 21.23
N ILE A 361 -1.27 5.98 20.70
CA ILE A 361 0.12 6.34 20.95
C ILE A 361 0.17 7.79 21.43
N LEU A 362 0.93 8.03 22.49
CA LEU A 362 1.13 9.37 23.07
C LEU A 362 2.50 9.89 22.69
N TYR A 363 2.50 11.11 22.15
CA TYR A 363 3.68 11.85 21.70
C TYR A 363 3.80 13.16 22.46
N LYS A 364 4.94 13.85 22.27
CA LYS A 364 5.13 15.22 22.75
C LYS A 364 4.05 16.12 22.14
N LYS A 365 3.14 16.61 22.99
CA LYS A 365 2.00 17.47 22.63
C LYS A 365 1.06 16.87 21.57
N ALA A 366 1.05 15.55 21.41
CA ALA A 366 0.21 14.93 20.41
C ALA A 366 -0.31 13.56 20.85
N LYS A 367 -1.53 13.22 20.42
CA LYS A 367 -2.15 11.92 20.61
C LYS A 367 -2.49 11.35 19.24
N LEU A 368 -1.94 10.19 18.91
CA LEU A 368 -2.21 9.48 17.67
C LEU A 368 -3.08 8.25 17.95
N GLU A 369 -4.24 8.17 17.32
CA GLU A 369 -5.12 7.02 17.36
C GLU A 369 -5.15 6.37 15.97
N LYS A 370 -4.74 5.11 15.88
CA LYS A 370 -4.86 4.28 14.68
C LYS A 370 -6.02 3.30 14.85
N TYR A 371 -6.78 3.10 13.78
CA TYR A 371 -7.91 2.19 13.70
C TYR A 371 -7.74 1.23 12.54
N ALA A 372 -8.20 0.01 12.74
CA ALA A 372 -8.27 -1.01 11.71
C ALA A 372 -9.19 -0.60 10.56
N ASN A 373 -8.84 -1.03 9.35
CA ASN A 373 -9.68 -0.77 8.19
C ASN A 373 -11.05 -1.43 8.39
N TYR A 374 -12.12 -0.68 8.06
CA TYR A 374 -13.53 -1.09 8.21
C TYR A 374 -14.00 -1.35 9.66
N LEU A 375 -13.22 -1.02 10.69
CA LEU A 375 -13.67 -1.12 12.08
C LEU A 375 -14.71 -0.04 12.41
N LEU A 376 -14.42 1.20 12.05
CA LEU A 376 -15.33 2.32 12.22
C LEU A 376 -16.19 2.47 10.96
N LYS A 377 -17.50 2.66 11.16
CA LYS A 377 -18.48 2.80 10.05
C LYS A 377 -18.22 4.03 9.19
N ASP A 378 -17.60 5.05 9.77
CA ASP A 378 -17.24 6.31 9.10
C ASP A 378 -15.95 6.23 8.28
N GLY A 379 -15.25 5.10 8.31
CA GLY A 379 -14.02 4.87 7.57
C GLY A 379 -12.79 5.55 8.17
N LEU A 380 -12.88 6.06 9.40
CA LEU A 380 -11.74 6.69 10.08
C LEU A 380 -10.66 5.64 10.36
N VAL A 381 -9.45 5.86 9.82
CA VAL A 381 -8.29 4.97 10.02
C VAL A 381 -7.23 5.59 10.93
N THR A 382 -7.10 6.92 10.95
CA THR A 382 -6.13 7.60 11.79
C THR A 382 -6.67 8.94 12.26
N ARG A 383 -6.47 9.26 13.54
CA ARG A 383 -6.75 10.56 14.15
C ARG A 383 -5.53 11.06 14.90
N LEU A 384 -5.07 12.26 14.57
CA LEU A 384 -4.00 12.97 15.24
C LEU A 384 -4.56 14.21 15.93
N SER A 385 -4.53 14.23 17.25
CA SER A 385 -4.87 15.39 18.06
C SER A 385 -3.58 16.07 18.52
N VAL A 386 -3.41 17.34 18.19
CA VAL A 386 -2.25 18.17 18.54
C VAL A 386 -2.67 19.18 19.60
N TYR A 387 -1.85 19.30 20.64
CA TYR A 387 -2.10 20.12 21.82
C TYR A 387 -1.06 21.24 21.92
N THR A 388 -1.37 22.30 22.66
CA THR A 388 -0.39 23.38 22.93
C THR A 388 0.58 22.99 24.06
N ASN A 389 0.11 22.14 24.99
CA ASN A 389 0.81 21.74 26.20
C ASN A 389 1.12 20.23 26.27
N ASN A 390 2.08 19.87 27.14
CA ASN A 390 2.52 18.49 27.32
C ASN A 390 1.52 17.65 28.14
N GLU A 391 0.60 18.27 28.87
CA GLU A 391 -0.46 17.61 29.65
C GLU A 391 -1.66 17.17 28.80
N LEU A 392 -1.66 17.50 27.50
CA LEU A 392 -2.70 17.13 26.54
C LEU A 392 -4.12 17.64 26.92
N THR A 393 -4.20 18.84 27.49
CA THR A 393 -5.48 19.44 27.93
C THR A 393 -6.00 20.51 26.97
N ASP A 394 -5.12 21.24 26.29
CA ASP A 394 -5.50 22.33 25.39
C ASP A 394 -5.32 21.94 23.92
N LEU A 395 -6.43 21.63 23.26
CA LEU A 395 -6.49 21.08 21.91
C LEU A 395 -6.34 22.20 20.86
N ASN A 396 -5.29 22.11 20.05
CA ASN A 396 -4.99 23.09 19.00
C ASN A 396 -5.55 22.66 17.64
N LYS A 397 -5.24 21.43 17.23
CA LYS A 397 -5.58 20.90 15.91
C LYS A 397 -5.99 19.44 15.98
N VAL A 398 -7.02 19.06 15.23
CA VAL A 398 -7.36 17.65 14.99
C VAL A 398 -7.24 17.37 13.51
N GLN A 399 -6.52 16.31 13.16
CA GLN A 399 -6.38 15.82 11.80
C GLN A 399 -6.84 14.38 11.73
N GLU A 400 -7.78 14.10 10.82
CA GLU A 400 -8.42 12.81 10.63
C GLU A 400 -8.16 12.32 9.21
N TRP A 401 -7.82 11.04 9.08
CA TRP A 401 -7.64 10.36 7.80
C TRP A 401 -8.67 9.24 7.69
N TYR A 402 -9.30 9.17 6.52
CA TYR A 402 -10.35 8.23 6.19
C TYR A 402 -9.93 7.37 4.99
N GLU A 403 -10.33 6.10 5.02
CA GLU A 403 -10.15 5.18 3.91
C GLU A 403 -11.46 4.49 3.56
N ASN A 404 -11.53 4.04 2.30
CA ASN A 404 -12.64 3.24 1.79
C ASN A 404 -14.01 3.92 1.89
N ARG A 405 -14.11 5.25 2.03
CA ARG A 405 -15.42 5.92 1.99
C ARG A 405 -15.94 6.04 0.56
N GLU A 406 -17.23 5.77 0.35
CA GLU A 406 -17.88 5.92 -0.96
C GLU A 406 -17.87 7.36 -1.46
N ASP A 407 -18.03 8.30 -0.52
CA ASP A 407 -18.05 9.74 -0.76
C ASP A 407 -16.66 10.35 -1.04
N LYS A 408 -15.61 9.53 -1.02
CA LYS A 408 -14.22 9.90 -1.33
C LYS A 408 -13.58 10.91 -0.38
N LEU A 409 -14.12 11.11 0.83
CA LEU A 409 -13.43 11.91 1.86
C LEU A 409 -12.15 11.19 2.30
N VAL A 410 -11.02 11.91 2.32
CA VAL A 410 -9.71 11.36 2.71
C VAL A 410 -9.17 12.03 3.95
N THR A 411 -9.25 13.35 4.03
CA THR A 411 -8.72 14.10 5.18
C THR A 411 -9.72 15.11 5.67
N ARG A 412 -9.78 15.25 7.00
CA ARG A 412 -10.47 16.34 7.69
C ARG A 412 -9.51 16.98 8.68
N ILE A 413 -9.39 18.30 8.60
CA ILE A 413 -8.57 19.09 9.53
C ILE A 413 -9.48 20.09 10.22
N HIS A 414 -9.51 20.04 11.55
CA HIS A 414 -10.15 21.05 12.39
C HIS A 414 -9.08 21.85 13.12
N GLN A 415 -9.01 23.15 12.83
CA GLN A 415 -8.05 24.08 13.42
C GLN A 415 -8.67 25.47 13.52
N ASP A 416 -8.55 26.15 14.66
CA ASP A 416 -9.04 27.52 14.88
C ASP A 416 -10.53 27.73 14.52
N GLY A 417 -11.37 26.70 14.71
CA GLY A 417 -12.81 26.73 14.37
C GLY A 417 -13.12 26.61 12.87
N LEU A 418 -12.10 26.41 12.02
CA LEU A 418 -12.22 26.11 10.61
C LEU A 418 -12.09 24.61 10.37
N ILE A 419 -12.92 24.08 9.47
CA ILE A 419 -12.85 22.70 9.01
C ILE A 419 -12.42 22.71 7.54
N THR A 420 -11.38 21.97 7.24
CA THR A 420 -10.92 21.69 5.86
C THR A 420 -11.15 20.21 5.58
N GLU A 421 -11.87 19.91 4.51
CA GLU A 421 -12.13 18.55 4.05
C GLU A 421 -11.55 18.36 2.65
N ASP A 422 -10.78 17.30 2.43
CA ASP A 422 -10.23 16.96 1.11
C ASP A 422 -10.79 15.64 0.59
N PHE A 423 -11.04 15.60 -0.71
CA PHE A 423 -11.67 14.50 -1.41
C PHE A 423 -10.83 14.01 -2.60
N VAL A 424 -10.96 12.72 -2.95
CA VAL A 424 -10.34 12.14 -4.16
C VAL A 424 -11.14 12.49 -5.41
N GLU A 425 -10.45 12.54 -6.56
CA GLU A 425 -11.06 12.62 -7.88
C GLU A 425 -12.09 11.50 -8.11
N GLY A 426 -13.16 11.82 -8.84
CA GLY A 426 -14.29 10.91 -9.11
C GLY A 426 -15.49 11.07 -8.16
N ARG A 427 -15.42 11.97 -7.17
CA ARG A 427 -16.57 12.36 -6.34
C ARG A 427 -17.66 13.08 -7.15
N PRO A 428 -18.96 12.87 -6.86
CA PRO A 428 -20.04 13.69 -7.41
C PRO A 428 -19.79 15.20 -7.29
N ARG A 429 -20.17 15.97 -8.32
CA ARG A 429 -19.94 17.43 -8.46
C ARG A 429 -18.46 17.87 -8.44
N SER A 430 -17.52 16.93 -8.52
CA SER A 430 -16.08 17.18 -8.66
C SER A 430 -15.48 18.05 -7.55
N LEU A 431 -16.06 18.04 -6.34
CA LEU A 431 -15.53 18.77 -5.19
C LEU A 431 -14.20 18.13 -4.76
N GLN A 432 -13.15 18.94 -4.71
CA GLN A 432 -11.80 18.56 -4.30
C GLN A 432 -11.54 18.91 -2.84
N GLN A 433 -11.89 20.13 -2.44
CA GLN A 433 -11.67 20.61 -1.09
C GLN A 433 -12.82 21.51 -0.65
N HIS A 434 -13.21 21.41 0.63
CA HIS A 434 -14.20 22.27 1.24
C HIS A 434 -13.69 22.84 2.56
N LEU A 435 -13.54 24.16 2.62
CA LEU A 435 -13.13 24.93 3.79
C LEU A 435 -14.31 25.74 4.30
N TYR A 436 -14.71 25.56 5.56
CA TYR A 436 -15.85 26.27 6.16
C TYR A 436 -15.69 26.44 7.67
N LYS A 437 -16.45 27.38 8.26
CA LYS A 437 -16.51 27.57 9.72
C LYS A 437 -17.38 26.53 10.40
N ALA A 438 -16.86 25.85 11.41
CA ALA A 438 -17.56 24.78 12.12
C ALA A 438 -18.87 25.23 12.76
N ASN A 439 -18.95 26.48 13.23
CA ASN A 439 -20.12 27.04 13.90
C ASN A 439 -21.26 27.44 12.96
N ASN A 440 -21.01 27.54 11.66
CA ASN A 440 -22.00 27.97 10.67
C ASN A 440 -21.82 27.23 9.34
N PRO A 441 -22.16 25.93 9.27
CA PRO A 441 -21.96 25.11 8.07
C PRO A 441 -23.07 25.30 7.01
N GLY A 442 -24.16 26.01 7.34
CA GLY A 442 -25.32 26.21 6.46
C GLY A 442 -25.05 27.13 5.27
N PRO A 443 -25.92 27.16 4.25
CA PRO A 443 -25.71 27.96 3.03
C PRO A 443 -25.52 29.45 3.34
N GLU A 444 -24.89 30.20 2.42
CA GLU A 444 -24.63 31.64 2.55
C GLU A 444 -23.65 32.00 3.69
N ALA A 445 -22.98 31.02 4.28
CA ALA A 445 -21.89 31.22 5.23
C ALA A 445 -20.54 31.34 4.53
N GLU A 446 -19.53 31.82 5.25
CA GLU A 446 -18.16 31.92 4.76
C GLU A 446 -17.57 30.53 4.48
N ARG A 447 -17.24 30.27 3.21
CA ARG A 447 -16.64 29.03 2.76
C ARG A 447 -15.83 29.18 1.48
N THR A 448 -14.92 28.23 1.26
CA THR A 448 -14.21 28.04 0.00
C THR A 448 -14.39 26.61 -0.48
N MET A 449 -14.81 26.44 -1.72
CA MET A 449 -14.92 25.14 -2.39
C MET A 449 -13.95 25.12 -3.58
N THR A 450 -13.04 24.15 -3.60
CA THR A 450 -12.12 23.91 -4.72
C THR A 450 -12.60 22.67 -5.48
N PHE A 451 -12.49 22.69 -6.80
CA PHE A 451 -13.02 21.65 -7.68
C PHE A 451 -11.95 21.09 -8.61
N PHE A 452 -12.09 19.81 -8.97
CA PHE A 452 -11.33 19.19 -10.06
C PHE A 452 -11.79 19.77 -11.40
N HIS A 453 -11.21 20.89 -11.81
CA HIS A 453 -11.64 21.65 -12.99
C HIS A 453 -11.63 20.84 -14.30
N LYS A 454 -10.77 19.81 -14.41
CA LYS A 454 -10.71 18.91 -15.58
C LYS A 454 -11.91 17.98 -15.69
N ALA A 455 -12.58 17.67 -14.58
CA ALA A 455 -13.76 16.83 -14.53
C ALA A 455 -15.05 17.63 -14.75
N ARG A 456 -14.97 18.96 -14.83
CA ARG A 456 -16.13 19.85 -15.04
C ARG A 456 -16.14 20.45 -16.44
N VAL A 457 -17.31 20.47 -17.06
CA VAL A 457 -17.50 21.06 -18.40
C VAL A 457 -17.42 22.59 -18.37
N ASP A 458 -17.76 23.21 -17.24
CA ASP A 458 -17.77 24.67 -17.08
C ASP A 458 -16.40 25.29 -16.72
N GLY A 459 -15.38 24.44 -16.49
CA GLY A 459 -14.02 24.86 -16.12
C GLY A 459 -13.89 25.45 -14.71
N LEU A 460 -14.91 25.36 -13.84
CA LEU A 460 -14.86 25.92 -12.48
C LEU A 460 -13.77 25.21 -11.66
N CYS A 461 -12.87 25.99 -11.06
CA CYS A 461 -11.79 25.47 -10.22
C CYS A 461 -11.91 25.88 -8.75
N LYS A 462 -12.50 27.04 -8.46
CA LYS A 462 -12.63 27.56 -7.10
C LYS A 462 -13.88 28.43 -6.97
N ARG A 463 -14.59 28.30 -5.86
CA ARG A 463 -15.70 29.16 -5.46
C ARG A 463 -15.49 29.61 -4.01
N GLU A 464 -15.51 30.91 -3.79
CA GLU A 464 -15.50 31.54 -2.47
C GLU A 464 -16.87 32.15 -2.23
N GLU A 465 -17.52 31.81 -1.13
CA GLU A 465 -18.82 32.33 -0.77
C GLU A 465 -18.75 33.00 0.60
N THR A 466 -19.40 34.15 0.73
CA THR A 466 -19.70 34.82 1.98
C THR A 466 -21.19 35.20 2.01
N PRO A 467 -21.71 35.72 3.14
CA PRO A 467 -23.08 36.23 3.19
C PRO A 467 -23.36 37.34 2.17
N ALA A 468 -22.34 38.09 1.75
CA ALA A 468 -22.47 39.27 0.90
C ALA A 468 -21.98 39.06 -0.54
N GLU A 469 -21.17 38.05 -0.82
CA GLU A 469 -20.57 37.88 -2.14
C GLU A 469 -20.27 36.41 -2.50
N ILE A 470 -20.17 36.16 -3.81
CA ILE A 470 -19.63 34.92 -4.37
C ILE A 470 -18.55 35.26 -5.40
N THR A 471 -17.39 34.63 -5.31
CA THR A 471 -16.30 34.71 -6.29
C THR A 471 -16.06 33.34 -6.89
N GLU A 472 -16.09 33.22 -8.21
CA GLU A 472 -15.86 31.99 -8.96
C GLU A 472 -14.65 32.16 -9.87
N HIS A 473 -13.75 31.18 -9.85
CA HIS A 473 -12.56 31.13 -10.70
C HIS A 473 -12.69 29.98 -11.69
N PHE A 474 -12.34 30.25 -12.93
CA PHE A 474 -12.44 29.29 -14.03
C PHE A 474 -11.09 29.11 -14.74
N ILE A 475 -10.87 27.92 -15.29
CA ILE A 475 -9.66 27.54 -16.03
C ILE A 475 -10.08 26.93 -17.36
N ASN A 476 -9.42 27.34 -18.45
CA ASN A 476 -9.56 26.78 -19.80
C ASN A 476 -11.01 26.77 -20.37
N ARG A 477 -11.76 27.86 -20.16
CA ARG A 477 -13.06 28.03 -20.83
C ARG A 477 -12.92 28.54 -22.26
N ASP A 478 -13.80 28.07 -23.15
CA ASP A 478 -13.84 28.47 -24.56
C ASP A 478 -14.21 29.95 -24.76
N ASP A 479 -14.99 30.51 -23.82
CA ASP A 479 -15.37 31.92 -23.80
C ASP A 479 -14.34 32.82 -23.09
N PHE A 480 -13.18 32.26 -22.71
CA PHE A 480 -12.10 32.96 -22.01
C PHE A 480 -12.46 33.52 -20.62
N LEU A 481 -13.65 33.25 -20.08
CA LEU A 481 -14.03 33.67 -18.72
C LEU A 481 -13.10 33.00 -17.71
N TYR A 482 -12.49 33.79 -16.82
CA TYR A 482 -11.62 33.26 -15.77
C TYR A 482 -12.06 33.66 -14.36
N LEU A 483 -12.90 34.69 -14.24
CA LEU A 483 -13.42 35.14 -12.95
C LEU A 483 -14.84 35.69 -13.07
N ARG A 484 -15.72 35.26 -12.17
CA ARG A 484 -17.01 35.89 -11.91
C ARG A 484 -17.09 36.31 -10.45
N HIS A 485 -17.44 37.56 -10.18
CA HIS A 485 -17.64 38.08 -8.83
C HIS A 485 -19.03 38.69 -8.71
N VAL A 486 -19.75 38.32 -7.65
CA VAL A 486 -21.15 38.67 -7.44
C VAL A 486 -21.28 39.35 -6.09
N LEU A 487 -21.94 40.51 -6.04
CA LEU A 487 -22.31 41.19 -4.81
C LEU A 487 -23.81 41.07 -4.57
N PHE A 488 -24.18 40.65 -3.37
CA PHE A 488 -25.55 40.52 -2.91
C PHE A 488 -25.96 41.66 -1.98
N GLY A 489 -27.24 42.00 -2.00
CA GLY A 489 -27.85 42.98 -1.13
C GLY A 489 -28.56 42.35 0.06
N LYS A 490 -28.99 43.19 1.01
CA LYS A 490 -29.77 42.75 2.16
C LYS A 490 -31.18 42.34 1.72
N ARG A 491 -31.67 41.21 2.24
CA ARG A 491 -33.07 40.79 2.04
C ARG A 491 -34.04 41.82 2.60
N GLN A 492 -35.03 42.21 1.81
CA GLN A 492 -36.16 43.01 2.31
C GLN A 492 -37.06 42.10 3.17
N LYS A 493 -37.36 42.51 4.41
CA LYS A 493 -38.31 41.79 5.27
C LYS A 493 -39.72 41.89 4.69
N LYS A 494 -40.14 40.90 3.89
CA LYS A 494 -41.56 40.73 3.54
C LYS A 494 -42.23 39.87 4.62
N VAL A 495 -43.35 40.36 5.14
CA VAL A 495 -44.23 39.62 6.06
C VAL A 495 -45.03 38.63 5.20
N ALA A 496 -44.51 37.42 5.00
CA ALA A 496 -45.17 36.35 4.26
C ALA A 496 -45.16 35.04 5.09
N PRO A 497 -46.13 34.12 4.88
CA PRO A 497 -46.19 32.88 5.64
C PRO A 497 -44.94 32.04 5.36
N ALA A 498 -44.39 31.44 6.43
CA ALA A 498 -43.18 30.63 6.39
C ALA A 498 -43.35 29.41 5.47
N THR A 499 -42.95 29.56 4.21
CA THR A 499 -42.43 28.43 3.43
C THR A 499 -40.95 28.26 3.83
N ALA A 500 -40.46 27.02 3.86
CA ALA A 500 -39.14 26.67 4.38
C ALA A 500 -37.97 27.27 3.54
N GLU A 501 -38.27 27.90 2.41
CA GLU A 501 -37.31 28.54 1.52
C GLU A 501 -37.42 30.07 1.63
N GLY A 502 -36.45 30.70 2.29
CA GLY A 502 -36.38 32.15 2.36
C GLY A 502 -36.22 32.80 0.98
N THR A 503 -36.70 34.04 0.82
CA THR A 503 -36.53 34.81 -0.43
C THR A 503 -35.06 34.85 -0.86
N PRO A 504 -34.72 34.66 -2.15
CA PRO A 504 -33.32 34.68 -2.60
C PRO A 504 -32.69 36.04 -2.32
N ARG A 505 -31.37 36.06 -2.09
CA ARG A 505 -30.62 37.31 -1.87
C ARG A 505 -30.69 38.17 -3.14
N PRO A 506 -31.02 39.47 -3.07
CA PRO A 506 -31.01 40.33 -4.25
C PRO A 506 -29.59 40.47 -4.78
N ILE A 507 -29.40 40.35 -6.10
CA ILE A 507 -28.10 40.54 -6.74
C ILE A 507 -27.94 42.03 -7.04
N LEU A 508 -26.89 42.67 -6.53
CA LEU A 508 -26.62 44.09 -6.75
C LEU A 508 -25.67 44.34 -7.91
N LYS A 509 -24.67 43.46 -8.06
CA LYS A 509 -23.60 43.59 -9.05
C LYS A 509 -23.07 42.23 -9.47
N ILE A 510 -22.82 42.04 -10.76
CA ILE A 510 -22.07 40.91 -11.31
C ILE A 510 -20.89 41.47 -12.11
N THR A 511 -19.68 41.00 -11.83
CA THR A 511 -18.44 41.37 -12.52
C THR A 511 -17.86 40.11 -13.16
N GLU A 512 -17.66 40.10 -14.47
CA GLU A 512 -17.08 38.98 -15.20
C GLU A 512 -15.80 39.44 -15.94
N LYS A 513 -14.72 38.67 -15.79
CA LYS A 513 -13.41 38.98 -16.38
C LYS A 513 -12.93 37.88 -17.31
N PHE A 514 -12.33 38.29 -18.42
CA PHE A 514 -11.96 37.41 -19.52
C PHE A 514 -10.46 37.51 -19.85
N HIS A 515 -9.88 36.37 -20.23
CA HIS A 515 -8.54 36.33 -20.81
C HIS A 515 -8.54 36.93 -22.23
N ARG A 516 -7.36 37.34 -22.70
CA ARG A 516 -7.18 37.97 -24.01
C ARG A 516 -7.41 36.96 -25.13
N ASN A 517 -8.33 37.26 -26.05
CA ASN A 517 -8.53 36.50 -27.28
C ASN A 517 -7.76 37.14 -28.45
N VAL A 518 -6.60 36.58 -28.77
CA VAL A 518 -5.69 37.10 -29.81
C VAL A 518 -6.32 37.15 -31.21
N SER A 519 -7.41 36.43 -31.47
CA SER A 519 -8.14 36.49 -32.76
C SER A 519 -8.92 37.78 -32.99
N ARG A 520 -9.20 38.58 -31.94
CA ARG A 520 -9.94 39.85 -32.03
C ARG A 520 -9.03 41.06 -31.76
N PRO A 521 -9.30 42.25 -32.32
CA PRO A 521 -8.63 43.48 -31.90
C PRO A 521 -8.83 43.74 -30.40
N ALA A 522 -7.82 44.25 -29.69
CA ALA A 522 -7.92 44.47 -28.23
C ALA A 522 -9.01 45.49 -27.87
N SER A 523 -9.22 46.50 -28.72
CA SER A 523 -10.29 47.50 -28.59
C SER A 523 -11.72 46.97 -28.76
N GLU A 524 -11.89 45.76 -29.30
CA GLU A 524 -13.19 45.09 -29.48
C GLU A 524 -13.33 43.82 -28.62
N ASP A 525 -12.24 43.40 -27.97
CA ASP A 525 -12.20 42.23 -27.09
C ASP A 525 -12.51 42.64 -25.64
N VAL A 526 -13.55 42.07 -25.06
CA VAL A 526 -14.00 42.45 -23.71
C VAL A 526 -13.04 41.85 -22.67
N ALA A 527 -12.46 42.69 -21.83
CA ALA A 527 -11.63 42.27 -20.71
C ALA A 527 -12.45 42.11 -19.42
N GLU A 528 -13.39 43.02 -19.20
CA GLU A 528 -14.26 43.02 -18.03
C GLU A 528 -15.65 43.54 -18.42
N GLN A 529 -16.70 42.87 -17.96
CA GLN A 529 -18.06 43.38 -18.02
C GLN A 529 -18.68 43.39 -16.62
N VAL A 530 -19.41 44.46 -16.32
CA VAL A 530 -19.95 44.74 -14.99
C VAL A 530 -21.42 45.08 -15.12
N PHE A 531 -22.29 44.21 -14.62
CA PHE A 531 -23.72 44.42 -14.54
C PHE A 531 -24.08 44.99 -13.17
N VAL A 532 -24.41 46.28 -13.09
CA VAL A 532 -24.82 46.98 -11.87
C VAL A 532 -26.34 47.05 -11.83
N LEU A 533 -26.96 45.95 -11.37
CA LEU A 533 -28.40 45.71 -11.47
C LEU A 533 -29.25 46.74 -10.72
N HIS A 534 -28.77 47.23 -9.58
CA HIS A 534 -29.51 48.20 -8.77
C HIS A 534 -29.48 49.63 -9.34
N GLU A 535 -28.63 49.91 -10.33
CA GLU A 535 -28.53 51.19 -11.05
C GLU A 535 -28.97 51.05 -12.51
N ASP A 536 -29.45 49.87 -12.93
CA ASP A 536 -29.78 49.57 -14.33
C ASP A 536 -28.64 49.90 -15.31
N LYS A 537 -27.40 49.69 -14.87
CA LYS A 537 -26.19 50.11 -15.60
C LYS A 537 -25.31 48.92 -15.98
N ILE A 538 -24.79 48.91 -17.20
CA ILE A 538 -23.81 47.91 -17.69
C ILE A 538 -22.52 48.63 -18.06
N GLN A 539 -21.38 48.19 -17.52
CA GLN A 539 -20.06 48.75 -17.84
C GLN A 539 -19.21 47.70 -18.55
N VAL A 540 -18.58 48.08 -19.65
CA VAL A 540 -17.72 47.22 -20.46
C VAL A 540 -16.35 47.87 -20.57
N THR A 541 -15.32 47.12 -20.17
CA THR A 541 -13.91 47.49 -20.32
C THR A 541 -13.28 46.53 -21.31
N TYR A 542 -12.65 47.07 -22.35
CA TYR A 542 -11.98 46.28 -23.39
C TYR A 542 -10.52 45.98 -23.02
N HIS A 543 -9.89 45.02 -23.70
CA HIS A 543 -8.47 44.74 -23.51
C HIS A 543 -7.63 45.94 -23.94
N ARG A 544 -6.56 46.20 -23.19
CA ARG A 544 -5.63 47.28 -23.50
C ARG A 544 -4.80 46.90 -24.73
N GLU A 545 -4.76 47.78 -25.73
CA GLU A 545 -3.84 47.65 -26.86
C GLU A 545 -2.40 47.95 -26.40
N ASP A 546 -1.41 47.19 -26.88
CA ASP A 546 -0.01 47.30 -26.47
C ASP A 546 0.61 48.71 -26.52
N PRO A 547 0.33 49.58 -27.51
CA PRO A 547 0.87 50.94 -27.52
C PRO A 547 0.18 51.90 -26.53
N ASN A 548 -0.95 51.52 -25.92
CA ASN A 548 -1.80 52.41 -25.13
C ASN A 548 -1.56 52.27 -23.61
N ILE A 549 -1.66 53.38 -22.88
CA ILE A 549 -1.49 53.40 -21.42
C ILE A 549 -2.77 52.90 -20.70
N THR A 550 -3.95 53.23 -21.24
CA THR A 550 -5.26 52.88 -20.67
C THR A 550 -6.09 52.04 -21.66
N ALA A 551 -7.14 51.40 -21.15
CA ALA A 551 -8.13 50.66 -21.94
C ALA A 551 -9.31 51.55 -22.33
N SER A 552 -9.99 51.20 -23.43
CA SER A 552 -11.27 51.83 -23.78
C SER A 552 -12.39 51.26 -22.91
N THR A 553 -13.38 52.10 -22.58
CA THR A 553 -14.54 51.71 -21.76
C THR A 553 -15.84 52.22 -22.37
N ARG A 554 -16.93 51.51 -22.10
CA ARG A 554 -18.28 51.91 -22.49
C ARG A 554 -19.28 51.56 -21.40
N ASP A 555 -20.05 52.56 -20.98
CA ASP A 555 -21.19 52.42 -20.08
C ASP A 555 -22.48 52.43 -20.90
N PHE A 556 -23.44 51.61 -20.48
CA PHE A 556 -24.81 51.56 -20.98
C PHE A 556 -25.78 51.76 -19.83
N PHE A 557 -26.86 52.50 -20.09
CA PHE A 557 -27.96 52.74 -19.15
C PHE A 557 -29.22 52.08 -19.71
N LYS A 558 -29.75 51.08 -19.00
CA LYS A 558 -30.95 50.34 -19.45
C LYS A 558 -32.19 51.24 -19.29
N PRO A 559 -33.06 51.33 -20.29
CA PRO A 559 -34.35 52.00 -20.13
C PRO A 559 -35.30 51.20 -19.22
N PRO A 560 -36.34 51.84 -18.68
CA PRO A 560 -37.40 51.16 -17.95
C PRO A 560 -38.00 50.03 -18.80
N ASN A 561 -38.24 48.86 -18.19
CA ASN A 561 -38.80 47.67 -18.84
C ASN A 561 -37.93 47.04 -19.96
N ALA A 562 -36.62 47.31 -19.99
CA ALA A 562 -35.69 46.68 -20.94
C ALA A 562 -35.67 45.13 -20.90
N GLU A 563 -36.24 44.54 -19.86
CA GLU A 563 -36.29 43.09 -19.61
C GLU A 563 -37.58 42.42 -20.11
N GLU A 564 -38.60 43.19 -20.53
CA GLU A 564 -39.87 42.63 -21.02
C GLU A 564 -39.72 42.03 -22.44
N LYS A 565 -40.00 40.72 -22.58
CA LYS A 565 -40.01 40.03 -23.87
C LYS A 565 -41.08 40.64 -24.80
N GLY A 566 -40.62 41.37 -25.82
CA GLY A 566 -41.47 42.01 -26.83
C GLY A 566 -41.64 43.53 -26.67
N GLY A 567 -40.99 44.15 -25.68
CA GLY A 567 -40.94 45.61 -25.55
C GLY A 567 -40.14 46.27 -26.66
N ASN A 568 -40.71 47.28 -27.33
CA ASN A 568 -39.97 48.11 -28.29
C ASN A 568 -39.03 49.05 -27.51
N LEU A 569 -37.73 48.71 -27.42
CA LEU A 569 -36.71 49.60 -26.88
C LEU A 569 -36.49 50.79 -27.83
N GLN A 570 -36.94 51.99 -27.44
CA GLN A 570 -36.63 53.22 -28.16
C GLN A 570 -35.18 53.64 -27.86
N TRP A 571 -34.32 53.67 -28.88
CA TRP A 571 -32.93 54.09 -28.74
C TRP A 571 -32.81 55.60 -28.54
N ALA A 572 -32.04 56.02 -27.54
CA ALA A 572 -31.67 57.41 -27.32
C ALA A 572 -30.15 57.53 -27.08
N ASN A 573 -29.54 58.63 -27.55
CA ASN A 573 -28.07 58.79 -27.52
C ASN A 573 -27.50 58.96 -26.10
N ASP A 574 -28.33 59.28 -25.11
CA ASP A 574 -27.99 59.36 -23.69
C ASP A 574 -27.92 57.99 -22.99
N MET A 575 -28.34 56.92 -23.67
CA MET A 575 -28.29 55.55 -23.14
C MET A 575 -26.88 54.94 -23.12
N THR A 576 -25.87 55.63 -23.64
CA THR A 576 -24.48 55.14 -23.62
C THR A 576 -23.49 56.28 -23.38
N SER A 577 -22.40 55.97 -22.67
CA SER A 577 -21.24 56.83 -22.51
C SER A 577 -19.99 56.05 -22.88
N THR A 578 -19.11 56.61 -23.70
CA THR A 578 -17.91 55.91 -24.20
C THR A 578 -16.65 56.72 -23.93
N PHE A 579 -15.61 56.04 -23.47
CA PHE A 579 -14.23 56.53 -23.46
C PHE A 579 -13.40 55.71 -24.45
N GLN A 580 -12.96 56.34 -25.55
CA GLN A 580 -12.05 55.74 -26.52
C GLN A 580 -10.66 56.35 -26.37
N VAL A 581 -9.64 55.49 -26.29
CA VAL A 581 -8.24 55.93 -26.10
C VAL A 581 -7.70 56.62 -27.35
N ASN A 582 -8.14 56.22 -28.54
CA ASN A 582 -7.80 56.88 -29.81
C ASN A 582 -8.94 57.83 -30.22
N PRO A 583 -8.79 59.17 -30.07
CA PRO A 583 -9.83 60.14 -30.42
C PRO A 583 -10.09 60.26 -31.94
N HIS A 584 -9.21 59.69 -32.77
CA HIS A 584 -9.29 59.72 -34.23
C HIS A 584 -9.86 58.42 -34.82
N GLY A 585 -10.26 57.46 -33.98
CA GLY A 585 -10.95 56.26 -34.41
C GLY A 585 -12.34 56.57 -34.96
N ALA A 586 -12.80 55.83 -35.97
CA ALA A 586 -14.16 55.99 -36.47
C ALA A 586 -15.18 55.63 -35.36
N PRO A 587 -16.18 56.48 -35.07
CA PRO A 587 -17.18 56.17 -34.06
C PRO A 587 -17.99 54.93 -34.49
N SER A 588 -18.27 54.05 -33.54
CA SER A 588 -19.11 52.87 -33.79
C SER A 588 -20.49 53.31 -34.30
N LYS A 589 -21.06 52.60 -35.28
CA LYS A 589 -22.39 52.92 -35.81
C LYS A 589 -23.45 52.73 -34.72
N ASN A 590 -24.41 53.65 -34.57
CA ASN A 590 -25.48 53.55 -33.56
C ASN A 590 -26.22 52.19 -33.58
N LEU A 591 -26.43 51.61 -34.77
CA LEU A 591 -27.02 50.27 -34.90
C LEU A 591 -26.18 49.19 -34.18
N SER A 592 -24.85 49.19 -34.36
CA SER A 592 -23.95 48.23 -33.70
C SER A 592 -23.91 48.40 -32.18
N ILE A 593 -24.07 49.64 -31.70
CA ILE A 593 -24.12 49.92 -30.26
C ILE A 593 -25.43 49.41 -29.67
N TYR A 594 -26.55 49.63 -30.37
CA TYR A 594 -27.86 49.10 -29.99
C TYR A 594 -27.89 47.56 -29.98
N GLU A 595 -27.34 46.91 -31.01
CA GLU A 595 -27.19 45.46 -31.08
C GLU A 595 -26.34 44.92 -29.92
N ASN A 596 -25.26 45.62 -29.55
CA ASN A 596 -24.43 45.25 -28.41
C ASN A 596 -25.21 45.39 -27.09
N LEU A 597 -25.98 46.48 -26.90
CA LEU A 597 -26.84 46.63 -25.72
C LEU A 597 -27.85 45.47 -25.60
N LEU A 598 -28.53 45.10 -26.69
CA LEU A 598 -29.46 43.96 -26.69
C LEU A 598 -28.76 42.65 -26.32
N MET A 599 -27.54 42.42 -26.85
CA MET A 599 -26.72 41.25 -26.49
C MET A 599 -26.32 41.27 -25.01
N LEU A 600 -25.93 42.43 -24.47
CA LEU A 600 -25.55 42.58 -23.07
C LEU A 600 -26.73 42.37 -22.13
N ILE A 601 -27.93 42.85 -22.46
CA ILE A 601 -29.15 42.57 -21.67
C ILE A 601 -29.44 41.06 -21.64
N GLN A 602 -29.30 40.36 -22.77
CA GLN A 602 -29.45 38.90 -22.79
C GLN A 602 -28.35 38.19 -22.00
N THR A 603 -27.12 38.70 -22.03
CA THR A 603 -25.98 38.16 -21.29
C THR A 603 -26.15 38.36 -19.79
N GLU A 604 -26.63 39.54 -19.37
CA GLU A 604 -26.99 39.86 -17.99
C GLU A 604 -28.00 38.85 -17.44
N GLN A 605 -29.09 38.60 -18.16
CA GLN A 605 -30.11 37.63 -17.76
C GLN A 605 -29.55 36.20 -17.64
N LYS A 606 -28.65 35.80 -18.55
CA LYS A 606 -27.93 34.52 -18.46
C LYS A 606 -27.01 34.48 -17.24
N SER A 607 -26.24 35.54 -16.97
CA SER A 607 -25.35 35.60 -15.81
C SER A 607 -26.13 35.58 -14.50
N ILE A 608 -27.28 36.26 -14.40
CA ILE A 608 -28.20 36.15 -13.25
C ILE A 608 -28.63 34.69 -13.04
N GLN A 609 -29.08 34.01 -14.10
CA GLN A 609 -29.49 32.61 -14.01
C GLN A 609 -28.34 31.70 -13.56
N LEU A 610 -27.13 31.90 -14.09
CA LEU A 610 -25.94 31.12 -13.70
C LEU A 610 -25.56 31.34 -12.23
N VAL A 611 -25.71 32.57 -11.71
CA VAL A 611 -25.51 32.84 -10.28
C VAL A 611 -26.52 32.09 -9.43
N ARG A 612 -27.80 32.02 -9.85
CA ARG A 612 -28.83 31.23 -9.13
C ARG A 612 -28.55 29.74 -9.15
N VAL A 613 -28.14 29.20 -10.29
CA VAL A 613 -27.69 27.81 -10.42
C VAL A 613 -26.49 27.54 -9.51
N SER A 614 -25.59 28.52 -9.35
CA SER A 614 -24.43 28.39 -8.46
C SER A 614 -24.82 28.37 -6.98
N GLU A 615 -25.77 29.21 -6.55
CA GLU A 615 -26.33 29.17 -5.18
C GLU A 615 -27.07 27.84 -4.90
N GLU A 616 -27.77 27.31 -5.90
CA GLU A 616 -28.46 26.01 -5.81
C GLU A 616 -27.47 24.84 -5.74
N GLU A 617 -26.43 24.84 -6.57
CA GLU A 617 -25.36 23.84 -6.54
C GLU A 617 -24.66 23.80 -5.17
N VAL A 618 -24.41 24.95 -4.56
CA VAL A 618 -23.85 25.00 -3.19
C VAL A 618 -24.80 24.32 -2.19
N ARG A 619 -26.10 24.62 -2.27
CA ARG A 619 -27.11 23.99 -1.38
C ARG A 619 -27.13 22.48 -1.55
N ASP A 620 -27.10 22.00 -2.79
CA ASP A 620 -27.04 20.60 -3.14
C ASP A 620 -25.79 19.89 -2.59
N ILE A 621 -24.61 20.52 -2.75
CA ILE A 621 -23.35 20.02 -2.17
C ILE A 621 -23.49 19.88 -0.65
N LEU A 622 -24.03 20.89 0.02
CA LEU A 622 -24.21 20.86 1.48
C LEU A 622 -25.22 19.81 1.92
N MET A 623 -26.32 19.63 1.18
CA MET A 623 -27.30 18.58 1.47
C MET A 623 -26.68 17.19 1.36
N ASP A 624 -25.86 16.96 0.36
CA ASP A 624 -25.19 15.67 0.20
C ASP A 624 -24.11 15.47 1.28
N ARG A 625 -23.34 16.51 1.64
CA ARG A 625 -22.45 16.44 2.81
C ARG A 625 -23.22 16.11 4.10
N GLN A 626 -24.38 16.72 4.33
CA GLN A 626 -25.19 16.44 5.51
C GLN A 626 -25.68 14.98 5.54
N LYS A 627 -26.09 14.42 4.39
CA LYS A 627 -26.45 12.99 4.29
C LYS A 627 -25.25 12.09 4.56
N GLU A 628 -24.09 12.42 4.01
CA GLU A 628 -22.84 11.67 4.20
C GLU A 628 -22.35 11.70 5.66
N GLU A 629 -22.55 12.82 6.38
CA GLU A 629 -22.25 12.90 7.82
C GLU A 629 -23.23 12.08 8.67
N LEU A 630 -24.51 12.02 8.28
CA LEU A 630 -25.52 11.23 8.99
C LEU A 630 -25.34 9.73 8.75
N ALA A 631 -24.97 9.33 7.52
CA ALA A 631 -24.78 7.96 7.11
C ALA A 631 -23.60 7.86 6.14
N SER A 632 -22.44 7.48 6.67
CA SER A 632 -21.26 7.16 5.89
C SER A 632 -21.31 5.71 5.41
N GLU A 633 -21.01 5.51 4.13
CA GLU A 633 -20.93 4.20 3.50
C GLU A 633 -19.49 3.90 3.09
N LEU A 634 -19.08 2.64 3.26
CA LEU A 634 -17.75 2.18 2.90
C LEU A 634 -17.78 1.38 1.59
N ALA A 635 -16.96 1.81 0.64
CA ALA A 635 -16.68 1.10 -0.59
C ALA A 635 -15.95 -0.21 -0.27
N ILE A 636 -16.61 -1.34 -0.49
CA ILE A 636 -16.01 -2.67 -0.37
C ILE A 636 -15.49 -3.11 -1.74
N SER A 637 -14.21 -3.49 -1.81
CA SER A 637 -13.62 -3.99 -3.05
C SER A 637 -14.38 -5.21 -3.60
N VAL A 638 -14.54 -5.29 -4.92
CA VAL A 638 -15.16 -6.44 -5.60
C VAL A 638 -14.36 -7.73 -5.36
N TYR A 639 -13.04 -7.59 -5.16
CA TYR A 639 -12.13 -8.70 -4.85
C TYR A 639 -12.11 -9.10 -3.37
N ASP A 640 -12.80 -8.36 -2.50
CA ASP A 640 -12.96 -8.71 -1.10
C ASP A 640 -14.13 -9.69 -0.93
N THR A 641 -13.83 -10.98 -1.14
CA THR A 641 -14.81 -12.05 -0.98
C THR A 641 -15.26 -12.25 0.48
N GLU A 642 -14.58 -11.67 1.47
CA GLU A 642 -14.94 -11.80 2.88
C GLU A 642 -15.92 -10.73 3.35
N ARG A 643 -15.88 -9.52 2.80
CA ARG A 643 -16.84 -8.46 3.18
C ARG A 643 -17.94 -8.23 2.14
N ASN A 644 -17.71 -8.62 0.88
CA ASN A 644 -18.72 -8.51 -0.16
C ASN A 644 -19.75 -9.64 -0.05
N GLU A 645 -20.82 -9.40 0.71
CA GLU A 645 -21.93 -10.35 0.91
C GLU A 645 -22.61 -10.76 -0.41
N LYS A 646 -22.64 -9.90 -1.42
CA LYS A 646 -23.15 -10.26 -2.76
C LYS A 646 -22.23 -11.29 -3.42
N ALA A 647 -20.91 -11.09 -3.36
CA ALA A 647 -19.92 -12.04 -3.89
C ALA A 647 -19.93 -13.37 -3.11
N LYS A 648 -20.09 -13.35 -1.78
CA LYS A 648 -20.26 -14.57 -0.98
C LYS A 648 -21.50 -15.35 -1.38
N LYS A 649 -22.64 -14.68 -1.53
CA LYS A 649 -23.90 -15.32 -1.95
C LYS A 649 -23.73 -15.94 -3.33
N HIS A 650 -23.13 -15.22 -4.28
CA HIS A 650 -22.85 -15.72 -5.62
C HIS A 650 -21.89 -16.92 -5.60
N ARG A 651 -20.82 -16.89 -4.79
CA ARG A 651 -19.87 -18.00 -4.66
C ARG A 651 -20.51 -19.23 -4.01
N LYS A 652 -21.31 -19.06 -2.96
CA LYS A 652 -22.07 -20.15 -2.34
C LYS A 652 -23.07 -20.77 -3.32
N GLU A 653 -23.68 -19.95 -4.17
CA GLU A 653 -24.60 -20.43 -5.21
C GLU A 653 -23.87 -21.20 -6.30
N LEU A 654 -22.71 -20.74 -6.75
CA LEU A 654 -21.83 -21.48 -7.66
C LEU A 654 -21.35 -22.81 -7.06
N GLU A 655 -20.94 -22.83 -5.80
CA GLU A 655 -20.53 -24.06 -5.10
C GLU A 655 -21.70 -25.05 -4.96
N ARG A 656 -22.91 -24.56 -4.69
CA ARG A 656 -24.14 -25.37 -4.67
C ARG A 656 -24.41 -25.98 -6.06
N LEU A 657 -24.37 -25.16 -7.11
CA LEU A 657 -24.58 -25.61 -8.49
C LEU A 657 -23.51 -26.61 -8.93
N ALA A 658 -22.25 -26.41 -8.54
CA ALA A 658 -21.15 -27.33 -8.84
C ALA A 658 -21.30 -28.66 -8.08
N MET A 659 -21.76 -28.63 -6.83
CA MET A 659 -22.10 -29.86 -6.09
C MET A 659 -23.30 -30.59 -6.72
N GLU A 660 -24.34 -29.87 -7.13
CA GLU A 660 -25.49 -30.45 -7.85
C GLU A 660 -25.07 -31.05 -9.19
N GLU A 661 -24.20 -30.38 -9.96
CA GLU A 661 -23.67 -30.91 -11.22
C GLU A 661 -22.76 -32.12 -10.98
N LYS A 662 -21.97 -32.13 -9.91
CA LYS A 662 -21.15 -33.28 -9.51
C LYS A 662 -22.02 -34.47 -9.10
N LEU A 663 -23.10 -34.24 -8.36
CA LEU A 663 -24.08 -35.28 -8.02
C LEU A 663 -24.76 -35.80 -9.29
N ARG A 664 -25.19 -34.91 -10.20
CA ARG A 664 -25.76 -35.30 -11.50
C ARG A 664 -24.76 -36.07 -12.35
N ARG A 665 -23.48 -35.70 -12.38
CA ARG A 665 -22.44 -36.47 -13.09
C ARG A 665 -22.20 -37.83 -12.46
N GLN A 666 -22.24 -37.94 -11.13
CA GLN A 666 -22.14 -39.23 -10.44
C GLN A 666 -23.38 -40.11 -10.68
N GLU A 667 -24.58 -39.53 -10.79
CA GLU A 667 -25.79 -40.25 -11.18
C GLU A 667 -25.80 -40.61 -12.67
N MET A 668 -25.23 -39.77 -13.53
CA MET A 668 -25.06 -39.99 -14.97
C MET A 668 -23.82 -40.81 -15.34
N GLU A 669 -23.01 -41.28 -14.37
CA GLU A 669 -21.87 -42.17 -14.62
C GLU A 669 -22.35 -43.54 -15.13
N MET A 670 -22.65 -43.52 -16.44
CA MET A 670 -22.67 -44.58 -17.45
C MET A 670 -23.55 -45.78 -17.12
N ASP A 671 -24.83 -45.68 -17.45
CA ASP A 671 -25.70 -46.85 -17.61
C ASP A 671 -25.07 -47.81 -18.63
N TYR A 672 -24.49 -48.90 -18.12
CA TYR A 672 -23.75 -49.89 -18.90
C TYR A 672 -24.62 -50.67 -19.89
N LEU A 673 -25.96 -50.60 -19.77
CA LEU A 673 -26.90 -51.21 -20.71
C LEU A 673 -27.51 -50.21 -21.70
N ALA A 674 -27.46 -48.91 -21.44
CA ALA A 674 -28.13 -47.89 -22.27
C ALA A 674 -27.77 -47.94 -23.77
N PRO A 675 -26.49 -48.11 -24.18
CA PRO A 675 -26.13 -48.20 -25.60
C PRO A 675 -26.75 -49.42 -26.30
N PHE A 676 -26.87 -50.54 -25.58
CA PHE A 676 -27.40 -51.79 -26.12
C PHE A 676 -28.95 -51.80 -26.13
N LEU A 677 -29.59 -51.16 -25.14
CA LEU A 677 -31.04 -50.96 -25.10
C LEU A 677 -31.50 -50.04 -26.24
N ALA A 678 -30.74 -48.99 -26.53
CA ALA A 678 -31.02 -48.08 -27.63
C ALA A 678 -30.98 -48.78 -29.00
N GLN A 679 -30.05 -49.74 -29.21
CA GLN A 679 -29.96 -50.52 -30.46
C GLN A 679 -31.19 -51.43 -30.70
N ILE A 680 -31.90 -51.81 -29.64
CA ILE A 680 -33.09 -52.67 -29.70
C ILE A 680 -34.39 -51.83 -29.68
N GLY A 681 -34.28 -50.50 -29.63
CA GLY A 681 -35.42 -49.58 -29.68
C GLY A 681 -36.10 -49.35 -28.33
N ASN A 682 -35.40 -49.54 -27.21
CA ASN A 682 -35.90 -49.31 -25.84
C ASN A 682 -37.29 -49.92 -25.54
N PRO A 683 -37.46 -51.25 -25.63
CA PRO A 683 -38.75 -51.89 -25.34
C PRO A 683 -39.11 -51.83 -23.85
N ASP A 684 -40.37 -51.53 -23.52
CA ASP A 684 -40.89 -51.49 -22.13
C ASP A 684 -40.81 -52.84 -21.39
N LYS A 685 -40.75 -53.96 -22.12
CA LYS A 685 -40.54 -55.31 -21.59
C LYS A 685 -39.58 -56.09 -22.48
N ILE A 686 -38.48 -56.55 -21.90
CA ILE A 686 -37.44 -57.33 -22.59
C ILE A 686 -37.79 -58.81 -22.46
N ASN A 687 -37.93 -59.53 -23.58
CA ASN A 687 -38.18 -60.97 -23.55
C ASN A 687 -36.90 -61.76 -23.20
N LYS A 688 -37.04 -63.02 -22.80
CA LYS A 688 -35.89 -63.85 -22.35
C LYS A 688 -34.77 -63.97 -23.40
N SER A 689 -35.12 -64.04 -24.67
CA SER A 689 -34.15 -64.12 -25.78
C SER A 689 -33.39 -62.80 -25.98
N GLN A 690 -34.08 -61.66 -25.88
CA GLN A 690 -33.50 -60.32 -26.00
C GLN A 690 -32.62 -60.01 -24.80
N ALA A 691 -33.04 -60.38 -23.58
CA ALA A 691 -32.26 -60.17 -22.36
C ALA A 691 -30.96 -60.99 -22.39
N PHE A 692 -31.02 -62.25 -22.87
CA PHE A 692 -29.83 -63.08 -23.04
C PHE A 692 -28.88 -62.48 -24.08
N LYS A 693 -29.41 -62.01 -25.22
CA LYS A 693 -28.62 -61.35 -26.26
C LYS A 693 -27.98 -60.05 -25.77
N LEU A 694 -28.72 -59.21 -25.04
CA LEU A 694 -28.21 -57.98 -24.40
C LEU A 694 -27.06 -58.26 -23.43
N LYS A 695 -27.18 -59.32 -22.63
CA LYS A 695 -26.12 -59.76 -21.71
C LYS A 695 -24.87 -60.18 -22.49
N GLU A 696 -25.02 -61.01 -23.52
CA GLU A 696 -23.92 -61.49 -24.35
C GLU A 696 -23.24 -60.34 -25.11
N ASP A 697 -24.00 -59.44 -25.74
CA ASP A 697 -23.48 -58.30 -26.49
C ASP A 697 -22.71 -57.33 -25.58
N CYS A 698 -23.22 -57.08 -24.36
CA CYS A 698 -22.56 -56.22 -23.37
C CYS A 698 -21.24 -56.83 -22.86
N LEU A 699 -21.21 -58.14 -22.59
CA LEU A 699 -20.01 -58.84 -22.15
C LEU A 699 -18.99 -58.98 -23.29
N ALA A 700 -19.44 -59.25 -24.52
CA ALA A 700 -18.59 -59.34 -25.70
C ALA A 700 -17.91 -58.01 -26.00
N ASP A 701 -18.64 -56.90 -25.91
CA ASP A 701 -18.07 -55.57 -26.13
C ASP A 701 -17.04 -55.20 -25.04
N LEU A 702 -17.30 -55.51 -23.76
CA LEU A 702 -16.29 -55.34 -22.71
C LEU A 702 -15.04 -56.19 -22.98
N LYS A 703 -15.23 -57.46 -23.39
CA LYS A 703 -14.12 -58.36 -23.73
C LYS A 703 -13.29 -57.80 -24.86
N GLN A 704 -13.93 -57.31 -25.93
CA GLN A 704 -13.22 -56.69 -27.06
C GLN A 704 -12.45 -55.46 -26.63
N ARG A 705 -13.05 -54.57 -25.83
CA ARG A 705 -12.37 -53.38 -25.30
C ARG A 705 -11.16 -53.72 -24.41
N LEU A 706 -11.25 -54.79 -23.63
CA LEU A 706 -10.10 -55.28 -22.84
C LEU A 706 -8.99 -55.83 -23.74
N ILE A 707 -9.33 -56.55 -24.81
CA ILE A 707 -8.35 -57.05 -25.79
C ILE A 707 -7.68 -55.88 -26.52
N ASP A 708 -8.46 -54.93 -27.04
CA ASP A 708 -7.93 -53.77 -27.77
C ASP A 708 -6.99 -52.94 -26.89
N LYS A 709 -7.32 -52.81 -25.61
CA LYS A 709 -6.46 -52.13 -24.64
C LYS A 709 -5.16 -52.89 -24.38
N ALA A 710 -5.20 -54.22 -24.27
CA ALA A 710 -3.99 -55.02 -24.14
C ALA A 710 -3.10 -54.89 -25.38
N ASN A 711 -3.70 -54.97 -26.58
CA ASN A 711 -3.02 -54.80 -27.86
C ASN A 711 -2.40 -53.41 -28.00
N LEU A 712 -3.08 -52.36 -27.55
CA LEU A 712 -2.55 -50.99 -27.58
C LEU A 712 -1.32 -50.82 -26.67
N ILE A 713 -1.35 -51.42 -25.48
CA ILE A 713 -0.21 -51.37 -24.54
C ILE A 713 0.96 -52.18 -25.12
N GLN A 714 0.68 -53.36 -25.67
CA GLN A 714 1.66 -54.22 -26.36
C GLN A 714 2.33 -53.47 -27.53
N LEU A 715 1.55 -52.83 -28.40
CA LEU A 715 2.05 -52.09 -29.56
C LEU A 715 2.95 -50.91 -29.14
N ARG A 716 2.59 -50.21 -28.06
CA ARG A 716 3.43 -49.14 -27.50
C ARG A 716 4.73 -49.67 -26.91
N PHE A 717 4.67 -50.82 -26.24
CA PHE A 717 5.85 -51.50 -25.70
C PHE A 717 6.82 -51.90 -26.81
N GLU A 718 6.30 -52.52 -27.88
CA GLU A 718 7.09 -52.92 -29.05
C GLU A 718 7.70 -51.72 -29.77
N LYS A 719 6.96 -50.61 -29.90
CA LYS A 719 7.45 -49.37 -30.49
C LYS A 719 8.63 -48.78 -29.69
N GLU A 720 8.47 -48.58 -28.39
CA GLU A 720 9.55 -48.03 -27.54
C GLU A 720 10.78 -48.94 -27.53
N THR A 721 10.57 -50.27 -27.52
CA THR A 721 11.67 -51.25 -27.59
C THR A 721 12.41 -51.17 -28.92
N SER A 722 11.69 -51.04 -30.03
CA SER A 722 12.28 -50.89 -31.37
C SER A 722 13.05 -49.58 -31.52
N GLU A 723 12.54 -48.47 -30.95
CA GLU A 723 13.21 -47.17 -30.98
C GLU A 723 14.51 -47.18 -30.16
N LEU A 724 14.50 -47.82 -28.99
CA LEU A 724 15.71 -48.02 -28.18
C LEU A 724 16.77 -48.84 -28.95
N HIS A 725 16.37 -49.94 -29.59
CA HIS A 725 17.29 -50.77 -30.38
C HIS A 725 17.89 -50.01 -31.57
N LYS A 726 17.07 -49.20 -32.27
CA LYS A 726 17.54 -48.35 -33.36
C LYS A 726 18.55 -47.31 -32.87
N ARG A 727 18.28 -46.68 -31.72
CA ARG A 727 19.20 -45.69 -31.12
C ARG A 727 20.51 -46.33 -30.65
N GLN A 728 20.46 -47.56 -30.15
CA GLN A 728 21.65 -48.34 -29.80
C GLN A 728 22.53 -48.65 -31.03
N GLN A 729 21.92 -49.02 -32.16
CA GLN A 729 22.64 -49.23 -33.41
C GLN A 729 23.26 -47.93 -33.94
N ASP A 730 22.52 -46.81 -33.88
CA ASP A 730 23.01 -45.49 -34.28
C ASP A 730 24.22 -45.06 -33.42
N TYR A 731 24.20 -45.35 -32.12
CA TYR A 731 25.31 -45.08 -31.21
C TYR A 731 26.55 -45.92 -31.54
N GLN A 732 26.38 -47.23 -31.79
CA GLN A 732 27.49 -48.11 -32.20
C GLN A 732 28.18 -47.64 -33.49
N GLN A 733 27.41 -47.09 -34.44
CA GLN A 733 27.97 -46.57 -35.70
C GLN A 733 28.69 -45.23 -35.54
N LYS A 734 28.30 -44.40 -34.57
CA LYS A 734 28.82 -43.04 -34.38
C LYS A 734 29.81 -42.90 -33.23
N GLN A 735 30.08 -43.98 -32.49
CA GLN A 735 30.89 -44.00 -31.28
C GLN A 735 32.28 -43.35 -31.43
N VAL A 736 32.88 -43.41 -32.62
CA VAL A 736 34.24 -42.86 -32.88
C VAL A 736 34.24 -41.34 -33.10
N ALA A 737 33.08 -40.72 -33.31
CA ALA A 737 32.94 -39.29 -33.67
C ALA A 737 32.12 -38.46 -32.66
N MET A 738 31.83 -38.99 -31.48
CA MET A 738 30.94 -38.36 -30.49
C MET A 738 31.72 -37.62 -29.39
N THR A 739 31.18 -36.51 -28.92
CA THR A 739 31.73 -35.74 -27.79
C THR A 739 31.23 -36.28 -26.44
N LYS A 740 31.85 -35.88 -25.32
CA LYS A 740 31.41 -36.28 -23.96
C LYS A 740 29.96 -35.86 -23.66
N GLU A 741 29.52 -34.70 -24.16
CA GLU A 741 28.14 -34.25 -24.02
C GLU A 741 27.15 -35.13 -24.81
N ASP A 742 27.55 -35.58 -26.00
CA ASP A 742 26.70 -36.48 -26.80
C ASP A 742 26.57 -37.88 -26.17
N GLU A 743 27.60 -38.35 -25.45
CA GLU A 743 27.56 -39.59 -24.67
C GLU A 743 26.60 -39.49 -23.49
N GLU A 744 26.64 -38.40 -22.71
CA GLU A 744 25.71 -38.17 -21.60
C GLU A 744 24.26 -38.07 -22.07
N GLN A 745 23.99 -37.38 -23.18
CA GLN A 745 22.64 -37.33 -23.76
C GLN A 745 22.12 -38.69 -24.19
N TYR A 746 23.00 -39.55 -24.73
CA TYR A 746 22.64 -40.92 -25.09
C TYR A 746 22.35 -41.78 -23.84
N PHE A 747 23.15 -41.66 -22.78
CA PHE A 747 22.90 -42.36 -21.52
C PHE A 747 21.57 -41.95 -20.89
N ASN A 748 21.26 -40.65 -20.88
CA ASN A 748 19.98 -40.13 -20.41
C ASN A 748 18.79 -40.63 -21.23
N TYR A 749 18.92 -40.66 -22.56
CA TYR A 749 17.87 -41.22 -23.42
C TYR A 749 17.66 -42.73 -23.17
N CYS A 750 18.74 -43.48 -22.98
CA CYS A 750 18.65 -44.91 -22.70
C CYS A 750 17.98 -45.19 -21.34
N SER A 751 18.30 -44.42 -20.31
CA SER A 751 17.70 -44.57 -18.98
C SER A 751 16.20 -44.23 -19.00
N GLU A 752 15.81 -43.14 -19.68
CA GLU A 752 14.40 -42.78 -19.86
C GLU A 752 13.61 -43.83 -20.67
N ALA A 753 14.17 -44.29 -21.79
CA ALA A 753 13.52 -45.30 -22.62
C ALA A 753 13.35 -46.62 -21.87
N MET A 754 14.37 -47.08 -21.13
CA MET A 754 14.27 -48.27 -20.28
C MET A 754 13.20 -48.11 -19.19
N PHE A 755 13.10 -46.93 -18.57
CA PHE A 755 12.04 -46.63 -17.61
C PHE A 755 10.64 -46.71 -18.25
N ARG A 756 10.45 -46.12 -19.44
CA ARG A 756 9.17 -46.19 -20.18
C ARG A 756 8.78 -47.62 -20.54
N ILE A 757 9.73 -48.42 -21.03
CA ILE A 757 9.53 -49.85 -21.35
C ILE A 757 9.10 -50.61 -20.09
N HIS A 758 9.78 -50.41 -18.95
CA HIS A 758 9.45 -51.07 -17.69
C HIS A 758 8.04 -50.70 -17.19
N ILE A 759 7.64 -49.42 -17.28
CA ILE A 759 6.28 -48.99 -16.94
C ILE A 759 5.23 -49.63 -17.86
N LEU A 760 5.51 -49.75 -19.15
CA LEU A 760 4.60 -50.39 -20.12
C LEU A 760 4.45 -51.89 -19.83
N GLU A 761 5.54 -52.57 -19.47
CA GLU A 761 5.53 -53.97 -19.03
C GLU A 761 4.69 -54.16 -17.76
N LEU A 762 4.91 -53.34 -16.72
CA LEU A 762 4.12 -53.37 -15.49
C LEU A 762 2.63 -53.11 -15.77
N ARG A 763 2.32 -52.16 -16.67
CA ARG A 763 0.94 -51.86 -17.08
C ARG A 763 0.30 -53.04 -17.81
N LEU A 764 1.03 -53.72 -18.68
CA LEU A 764 0.54 -54.89 -19.40
C LEU A 764 0.26 -56.05 -18.44
N ASN A 765 1.19 -56.32 -17.51
CA ASN A 765 1.03 -57.36 -16.50
C ASN A 765 -0.14 -57.07 -15.56
N ARG A 766 -0.27 -55.83 -15.07
CA ARG A 766 -1.41 -55.41 -14.26
C ARG A 766 -2.72 -55.52 -15.04
N HIS A 767 -2.73 -55.18 -16.34
CA HIS A 767 -3.91 -55.33 -17.18
C HIS A 767 -4.32 -56.79 -17.34
N LYS A 768 -3.37 -57.70 -17.58
CA LYS A 768 -3.61 -59.15 -17.65
C LYS A 768 -4.22 -59.70 -16.35
N GLN A 769 -3.75 -59.23 -15.19
CA GLN A 769 -4.31 -59.62 -13.89
C GLN A 769 -5.72 -59.06 -13.64
N MET A 770 -5.95 -57.78 -13.98
CA MET A 770 -7.21 -57.10 -13.66
C MET A 770 -8.34 -57.36 -14.66
N ALA A 771 -8.02 -57.71 -15.91
CA ALA A 771 -9.03 -57.91 -16.96
C ALA A 771 -10.06 -59.01 -16.62
N PRO A 772 -9.67 -60.20 -16.12
CA PRO A 772 -10.63 -61.21 -15.67
C PRO A 772 -11.53 -60.71 -14.53
N HIS A 773 -10.98 -59.98 -13.55
CA HIS A 773 -11.76 -59.43 -12.45
C HIS A 773 -12.80 -58.41 -12.92
N LYS A 774 -12.44 -57.54 -13.88
CA LYS A 774 -13.38 -56.57 -14.46
C LYS A 774 -14.49 -57.23 -15.26
N TYR A 775 -14.16 -58.28 -16.01
CA TYR A 775 -15.14 -59.08 -16.72
C TYR A 775 -16.13 -59.75 -15.75
N MET A 776 -15.62 -60.39 -14.71
CA MET A 776 -16.43 -61.04 -13.66
C MET A 776 -17.31 -60.04 -12.89
N GLN A 777 -16.80 -58.85 -12.60
CA GLN A 777 -17.58 -57.79 -11.95
C GLN A 777 -18.75 -57.30 -12.82
N LEU A 778 -18.54 -57.12 -14.13
CA LEU A 778 -19.64 -56.75 -15.03
C LEU A 778 -20.65 -57.89 -15.15
N GLU A 779 -20.20 -59.14 -15.25
CA GLU A 779 -21.09 -60.30 -15.27
C GLU A 779 -21.95 -60.38 -14.00
N GLN A 780 -21.36 -60.16 -12.83
CA GLN A 780 -22.09 -60.13 -11.56
C GLN A 780 -23.11 -58.99 -11.52
N LYS A 781 -22.75 -57.79 -12.01
CA LYS A 781 -23.67 -56.66 -12.12
C LYS A 781 -24.83 -56.95 -13.06
N LEU A 782 -24.57 -57.50 -14.24
CA LEU A 782 -25.61 -57.91 -15.21
C LEU A 782 -26.53 -58.99 -14.65
N ARG A 783 -26.03 -59.89 -13.81
CA ARG A 783 -26.83 -60.92 -13.12
C ARG A 783 -27.78 -60.33 -12.06
N GLN A 784 -27.39 -59.23 -11.43
CA GLN A 784 -28.14 -58.56 -10.37
C GLN A 784 -29.03 -57.42 -10.90
N ASP A 785 -28.89 -57.01 -12.16
CA ASP A 785 -29.67 -55.93 -12.76
C ASP A 785 -31.14 -56.34 -12.98
N GLN A 786 -32.07 -55.55 -12.42
CA GLN A 786 -33.50 -55.80 -12.52
C GLN A 786 -34.02 -55.81 -13.96
N ARG A 787 -33.38 -55.07 -14.89
CA ARG A 787 -33.76 -55.00 -16.30
C ARG A 787 -33.50 -56.30 -17.06
N LEU A 788 -32.57 -57.13 -16.56
CA LEU A 788 -32.23 -58.45 -17.11
C LEU A 788 -32.84 -59.60 -16.31
N SER A 789 -33.73 -59.31 -15.35
CA SER A 789 -34.39 -60.32 -14.49
C SER A 789 -35.17 -61.40 -15.26
N ALA A 790 -35.61 -61.11 -16.49
CA ALA A 790 -36.22 -62.08 -17.41
C ALA A 790 -35.33 -63.29 -17.74
N ILE A 791 -34.00 -63.17 -17.55
CA ILE A 791 -33.05 -64.29 -17.69
C ILE A 791 -33.20 -65.30 -16.55
N HIS A 792 -33.56 -64.83 -15.35
CA HIS A 792 -33.62 -65.62 -14.11
C HIS A 792 -35.03 -66.01 -13.68
N SER A 793 -36.07 -65.50 -14.36
CA SER A 793 -37.44 -66.00 -14.24
C SER A 793 -37.50 -67.46 -14.71
N ILE A 794 -37.56 -68.36 -13.74
CA ILE A 794 -38.02 -69.75 -13.88
C ILE A 794 -39.47 -69.69 -13.39
N PHE A 795 -40.40 -70.22 -14.20
CA PHE A 795 -41.87 -70.12 -14.12
C PHE A 795 -42.52 -68.96 -14.87
N GLY A 796 -42.96 -69.26 -16.09
CA GLY A 796 -44.38 -69.08 -16.40
C GLY A 796 -45.19 -70.25 -15.84
#